data_AF-A0A6N2Y3S6-F1
#
_entry.id   AF-A0A6N2Y3S6-F1
#
_cell.length_a   1.000
_cell.length_b   1.000
_cell.length_c   1.000
_cell.angle_alpha   90.00
_cell.angle_beta   90.00
_cell.angle_gamma   90.00
#
_symmetry.space_group_name_H-M   'P 1'
#
loop_
_entity.id
_entity.type
_entity.pdbx_description
1 polymer ?
#
loop_
_entity_poly.entity_id
_entity_poly.type
_entity_poly.pdbx_seq_one_letter_code
_entity_poly.pdbx_strand_id
1 'polypeptide(L)'
;MKKKIAKVSAASLITLSMTVGNVAAFNNHDDLSVEDESSNDKNIDLNSNSTTELENNSSIETKNGNKEVIGQTKFVDENGNITTVDVYDGTTGEVYNPRLRVVSTANMVNFNCSSAGTTTEFVDYYTGQAGYISKASAADAAFLGYENGKVKFMISGVTGLVDPSKVEVLTQGTYYASNYEVNSSGNLYHYISNNVNATGNQGNSNYVGKGPSYLTKGKEYYSYDGHYFYENYNTMITDYKNNVRTNSVNPSTPYYNYFQYLPMRSKTNYTAQELTTYLNNKANSSTSKLNNTGDMFIKYQNKYGVNALMAASFAALESGWGKSSIAQNKNNLFGMNATDANPSEDAKKYSSVEACIEDFASNWMSKKYLNGTYTSLFRGGYFGDKGSGIFGKYSSDPYEGEKCASIAENMDASISGKDKNYYTIGVKDVAGTSRTNLNVRQSSNISSTVLYTTIKNPSYAFIVRKKTPENEFYEIQSDSVLNSNRTAVSTSAEYNYDSDYAYVSSNHLTIVNNGNDISYEKNEAPVISNAKITNVSRSGYTVTCTVTDDNAVDRVLMPTWSENNGQDDLIWYTANRSGNTYTIEVKTSNHKNDSGKYHTDIYAYDSEGKVSKVELTATVPGANEAPVISNAKITNVSRSGYTVTCTVTDDNAVDRVLMPTWSENNGQDDLIWYTANRTGNTYTIEVKTSNHKNDSGKYHTDIYAYDSEGKVSKVELTATVPGANEAPVISNAKITNVSRSGYTVTCTVTDDNAVDRVLMPTWSENNGQDDLIWYTANRTGNTYTIEVDMMNHNYDTGKINTDIYAYDDEGEYSKLELDTKIEENQAPVISDVKVINVTSDEYTVICKVTDDLEVVRVQMPTWTVNNGQDDIVWHEAELKNGVATFTVNRKDHNFEYGDYITHIYAYDREGLKGFSICGTVNLKEPDINTSTKPIIKNVKISNINDSGYTVTCTVLSNNKITEVLFPTWTYKNEQDDLIWGVGQKLENEYTFRVNRSDHNYEFGTYVTHIYAYDEKGAVNNIELPFHNIINTTERIGWAYIDGQKYFFDNKGNIAGNMPSKKVIDVSSYNGNIDWNTVKQYGDIDGAILRIAAHPNGEYIEDVQFANNLAACRRLKIPFGVYIYDYSNSENDALNEAKFVIDILQKYNVTPDELGYPVYFDLERTTITKEQNIANMNAFISEMNAKGYTTNVYSYRAMLNSSLNDKAILSNVSWMAAYTDTIGWENPYYKGKFGWQYTSSGSIPGISGNVDISCWYTI
;
A
#
# COMPACT_ATOMS: atom_id res chain seq x y z
N MET A 1 26.89 0.68 -61.36
CA MET A 1 26.93 -0.81 -61.27
C MET A 1 27.76 -1.19 -60.02
N LYS A 2 27.64 -2.43 -59.52
CA LYS A 2 28.18 -2.97 -58.25
C LYS A 2 29.51 -2.40 -57.69
N LYS A 3 29.48 -2.10 -56.38
CA LYS A 3 30.52 -2.26 -55.33
C LYS A 3 32.01 -1.92 -55.59
N LYS A 4 32.47 -0.92 -54.82
CA LYS A 4 33.70 -0.84 -53.98
C LYS A 4 35.12 -0.88 -54.62
N ILE A 5 35.81 0.27 -54.45
CA ILE A 5 37.12 0.49 -53.76
C ILE A 5 38.41 -0.04 -54.43
N ALA A 6 39.58 0.64 -54.40
CA ALA A 6 40.02 2.05 -54.27
C ALA A 6 41.58 2.11 -54.42
N LYS A 7 42.17 3.23 -54.87
CA LYS A 7 43.62 3.64 -54.81
C LYS A 7 43.75 5.09 -55.38
N VAL A 8 44.75 5.96 -55.14
CA VAL A 8 45.82 6.13 -54.09
C VAL A 8 46.43 7.56 -54.26
N SER A 9 46.85 8.24 -53.17
CA SER A 9 47.94 9.27 -53.06
C SER A 9 47.68 10.35 -51.97
N ALA A 10 48.74 11.04 -51.52
CA ALA A 10 48.83 11.69 -50.20
C ALA A 10 48.92 13.23 -50.20
N ALA A 11 48.35 13.84 -49.15
CA ALA A 11 48.96 14.96 -48.39
C ALA A 11 48.28 15.13 -47.01
N SER A 12 49.08 15.14 -45.93
CA SER A 12 48.86 15.73 -44.59
C SER A 12 47.46 15.80 -43.94
N LEU A 13 47.02 14.72 -43.27
CA LEU A 13 47.07 14.62 -41.79
C LEU A 13 46.84 13.14 -41.37
N ILE A 14 47.56 12.67 -40.35
CA ILE A 14 47.86 11.26 -40.06
C ILE A 14 46.97 10.79 -38.88
N THR A 15 45.97 9.89 -39.02
CA THR A 15 45.99 8.39 -39.15
C THR A 15 46.59 7.66 -37.94
N LEU A 16 46.11 6.49 -37.45
CA LEU A 16 44.91 5.64 -37.66
C LEU A 16 45.01 4.44 -36.64
N SER A 17 43.97 3.59 -36.55
CA SER A 17 44.02 2.15 -36.16
C SER A 17 44.00 1.84 -34.65
N MET A 18 43.58 0.65 -34.16
CA MET A 18 42.75 -0.45 -34.71
C MET A 18 42.23 -1.31 -33.52
N THR A 19 41.33 -2.25 -33.79
CA THR A 19 40.76 -3.20 -32.81
C THR A 19 41.77 -4.20 -32.23
N VAL A 20 41.61 -4.52 -30.93
CA VAL A 20 42.01 -5.75 -30.19
C VAL A 20 43.47 -6.23 -30.30
N GLY A 21 44.18 -6.34 -29.16
CA GLY A 21 45.36 -7.21 -29.07
C GLY A 21 46.27 -6.99 -27.85
N ASN A 22 46.38 -8.03 -27.01
CA ASN A 22 47.33 -8.13 -25.89
C ASN A 22 48.82 -8.13 -26.29
N VAL A 23 49.68 -7.96 -25.26
CA VAL A 23 51.10 -8.38 -25.12
C VAL A 23 52.20 -7.35 -25.46
N ALA A 24 52.81 -6.78 -24.40
CA ALA A 24 54.24 -6.71 -24.02
C ALA A 24 55.36 -6.62 -25.12
N ALA A 25 56.55 -6.02 -24.90
CA ALA A 25 57.26 -5.54 -23.70
C ALA A 25 58.49 -4.65 -24.05
N PHE A 26 59.14 -4.02 -23.04
CA PHE A 26 60.58 -3.61 -22.98
C PHE A 26 61.11 -2.53 -23.98
N ASN A 27 62.12 -1.68 -23.69
CA ASN A 27 62.80 -1.26 -22.45
C ASN A 27 63.61 0.06 -22.66
N ASN A 28 63.84 0.81 -21.57
CA ASN A 28 65.01 1.67 -21.28
C ASN A 28 65.35 2.86 -22.23
N HIS A 29 66.22 3.84 -21.89
CA HIS A 29 67.15 4.14 -20.77
C HIS A 29 67.15 5.71 -20.63
N ASP A 30 67.26 6.38 -19.46
CA ASP A 30 68.48 6.77 -18.71
C ASP A 30 68.09 7.99 -17.81
N ASP A 31 68.69 8.32 -16.66
CA ASP A 31 69.68 7.66 -15.78
C ASP A 31 69.71 8.37 -14.39
N LEU A 32 70.44 7.78 -13.43
CA LEU A 32 70.91 8.30 -12.12
C LEU A 32 69.91 8.32 -10.94
N SER A 33 70.22 7.75 -9.76
CA SER A 33 71.41 6.97 -9.37
C SER A 33 71.29 6.24 -8.01
N VAL A 34 71.79 5.00 -7.96
CA VAL A 34 72.74 4.43 -6.95
C VAL A 34 72.25 3.58 -5.74
N GLU A 35 72.93 2.40 -5.65
CA GLU A 35 73.25 1.49 -4.51
C GLU A 35 72.27 0.42 -3.96
N ASP A 36 72.29 -0.74 -4.64
CA ASP A 36 72.96 -2.01 -4.24
C ASP A 36 72.40 -3.08 -3.27
N GLU A 37 72.43 -4.32 -3.82
CA GLU A 37 72.82 -5.63 -3.24
C GLU A 37 72.07 -6.27 -2.03
N SER A 38 71.95 -7.62 -1.91
CA SER A 38 72.08 -8.72 -2.88
C SER A 38 71.51 -10.07 -2.33
N SER A 39 70.80 -10.80 -3.22
CA SER A 39 70.93 -12.24 -3.54
C SER A 39 70.54 -13.42 -2.60
N ASN A 40 69.94 -14.42 -3.27
CA ASN A 40 70.03 -15.88 -3.11
C ASN A 40 69.31 -16.65 -1.98
N ASP A 41 68.20 -17.27 -2.41
CA ASP A 41 67.96 -18.73 -2.44
C ASP A 41 68.21 -19.57 -1.15
N LYS A 42 67.10 -20.06 -0.57
CA LYS A 42 66.92 -21.51 -0.34
C LYS A 42 65.47 -21.91 -0.05
N ASN A 43 65.04 -22.92 -0.77
CA ASN A 43 63.77 -23.63 -0.60
C ASN A 43 63.90 -24.64 0.57
N ILE A 44 62.85 -24.80 1.41
CA ILE A 44 62.26 -26.07 1.91
C ILE A 44 61.41 -25.88 3.19
N ASP A 45 60.13 -26.20 3.03
CA ASP A 45 59.14 -26.77 3.97
C ASP A 45 58.51 -26.06 5.20
N LEU A 46 57.18 -26.23 5.21
CA LEU A 46 56.24 -26.49 6.32
C LEU A 46 55.68 -25.35 7.21
N ASN A 47 54.40 -25.06 6.91
CA ASN A 47 53.28 -24.75 7.81
C ASN A 47 53.18 -23.43 8.60
N SER A 48 52.11 -22.69 8.25
CA SER A 48 51.18 -21.95 9.12
C SER A 48 51.75 -20.95 10.13
N ASN A 49 51.81 -19.68 9.73
CA ASN A 49 51.16 -18.51 10.38
C ASN A 49 51.72 -17.20 9.81
N SER A 50 50.87 -16.21 9.53
CA SER A 50 51.31 -14.81 9.43
C SER A 50 50.20 -13.84 9.81
N THR A 51 50.45 -13.09 10.87
CA THR A 51 49.60 -12.01 11.39
C THR A 51 50.09 -10.64 10.93
N THR A 52 49.15 -9.68 10.91
CA THR A 52 49.34 -8.22 11.09
C THR A 52 50.23 -7.46 10.10
N GLU A 53 49.58 -6.66 9.25
CA GLU A 53 49.97 -5.27 9.03
C GLU A 53 49.08 -4.34 9.89
N LEU A 54 49.69 -3.27 10.41
CA LEU A 54 49.15 -2.16 11.21
C LEU A 54 50.14 -1.00 10.93
N GLU A 55 49.78 0.29 10.86
CA GLU A 55 48.51 0.97 11.02
C GLU A 55 48.64 2.44 10.53
N ASN A 56 47.56 3.03 10.03
CA ASN A 56 46.90 4.27 10.55
C ASN A 56 46.12 4.97 9.42
N ASN A 57 44.79 4.90 9.42
CA ASN A 57 43.82 5.60 10.28
C ASN A 57 43.63 7.08 9.87
N SER A 58 42.40 7.56 9.66
CA SER A 58 41.24 7.29 10.53
C SER A 58 39.89 7.24 9.81
N SER A 59 39.20 6.12 9.98
CA SER A 59 37.77 5.96 9.71
C SER A 59 37.13 5.42 11.00
N ILE A 60 36.10 6.11 11.51
CA ILE A 60 35.43 5.71 12.75
C ILE A 60 34.42 4.61 12.43
N GLU A 61 34.84 3.34 12.57
CA GLU A 61 33.93 2.20 12.53
C GLU A 61 33.21 2.02 13.88
N THR A 62 31.87 2.03 13.84
CA THR A 62 31.04 1.57 14.96
C THR A 62 30.85 0.05 14.89
N LYS A 63 31.16 -0.63 15.99
CA LYS A 63 31.10 -2.10 16.12
C LYS A 63 29.66 -2.64 15.97
N ASN A 64 29.36 -3.29 14.85
CA ASN A 64 28.22 -4.20 14.76
C ASN A 64 28.64 -5.61 15.23
N GLY A 65 27.94 -6.15 16.22
CA GLY A 65 28.04 -7.57 16.58
C GLY A 65 27.29 -8.44 15.55
N ASN A 66 27.81 -9.63 15.28
CA ASN A 66 27.21 -10.56 14.31
C ASN A 66 25.73 -10.86 14.64
N LYS A 67 24.82 -10.33 13.81
CA LYS A 67 23.42 -10.78 13.74
C LYS A 67 23.27 -11.73 12.54
N GLU A 68 22.57 -12.83 12.75
CA GLU A 68 22.31 -13.83 11.71
C GLU A 68 21.16 -13.35 10.80
N VAL A 69 21.38 -13.41 9.48
CA VAL A 69 20.34 -13.10 8.47
C VAL A 69 19.36 -14.27 8.43
N ILE A 70 18.11 -14.03 8.83
CA ILE A 70 17.04 -15.04 8.89
C ILE A 70 16.28 -15.21 7.57
N GLY A 71 16.50 -14.31 6.61
CA GLY A 71 15.87 -14.33 5.29
C GLY A 71 16.09 -13.04 4.52
N GLN A 72 15.50 -12.95 3.33
CA GLN A 72 15.54 -11.76 2.48
C GLN A 72 14.13 -11.40 2.01
N THR A 73 13.86 -10.12 1.81
CA THR A 73 12.64 -9.63 1.16
C THR A 73 12.96 -8.59 0.09
N LYS A 74 12.02 -8.36 -0.84
CA LYS A 74 12.14 -7.41 -1.95
C LYS A 74 11.25 -6.20 -1.71
N PHE A 75 11.70 -5.01 -2.11
CA PHE A 75 10.92 -3.77 -2.16
C PHE A 75 11.00 -3.15 -3.56
N VAL A 76 9.97 -2.36 -3.92
CA VAL A 76 9.86 -1.74 -5.24
C VAL A 76 9.63 -0.23 -5.11
N ASP A 77 10.53 0.58 -5.68
CA ASP A 77 10.43 2.03 -5.72
C ASP A 77 9.48 2.54 -6.82
N GLU A 78 9.23 3.86 -6.88
CA GLU A 78 8.39 4.47 -7.92
C GLU A 78 8.95 4.33 -9.35
N ASN A 79 10.24 4.00 -9.45
CA ASN A 79 10.93 3.74 -10.69
C ASN A 79 10.85 2.25 -11.10
N GLY A 80 10.18 1.37 -10.33
CA GLY A 80 10.12 -0.07 -10.61
C GLY A 80 11.46 -0.79 -10.41
N ASN A 81 12.42 -0.19 -9.71
CA ASN A 81 13.66 -0.87 -9.31
C ASN A 81 13.35 -1.82 -8.15
N ILE A 82 14.05 -2.96 -8.11
CA ILE A 82 13.87 -3.98 -7.07
C ILE A 82 15.09 -3.94 -6.14
N THR A 83 14.86 -3.64 -4.87
CA THR A 83 15.88 -3.71 -3.81
C THR A 83 15.63 -4.94 -2.97
N THR A 84 16.63 -5.81 -2.81
CA THR A 84 16.59 -6.92 -1.86
C THR A 84 17.22 -6.48 -0.55
N VAL A 85 16.56 -6.74 0.57
CA VAL A 85 17.01 -6.39 1.92
C VAL A 85 17.13 -7.65 2.76
N ASP A 86 18.27 -7.80 3.44
CA ASP A 86 18.50 -8.84 4.46
C ASP A 86 17.65 -8.54 5.70
N VAL A 87 16.99 -9.58 6.22
CA VAL A 87 16.13 -9.48 7.41
C VAL A 87 16.78 -10.24 8.55
N TYR A 88 16.80 -9.61 9.72
CA TYR A 88 17.39 -10.15 10.96
C TYR A 88 16.30 -10.54 11.97
N ASP A 89 16.68 -11.34 12.98
CA ASP A 89 15.73 -11.83 13.97
C ASP A 89 15.08 -10.69 14.77
N GLY A 90 13.75 -10.65 14.72
CA GLY A 90 12.91 -9.61 15.32
C GLY A 90 12.91 -9.59 16.86
N THR A 91 13.61 -10.51 17.52
CA THR A 91 13.79 -10.53 18.98
C THR A 91 14.97 -9.70 19.48
N THR A 92 15.77 -9.09 18.59
CA THR A 92 16.90 -8.23 18.98
C THR A 92 16.83 -6.82 18.36
N GLY A 93 16.95 -5.78 19.19
CA GLY A 93 16.90 -4.39 18.74
C GLY A 93 17.99 -4.08 17.70
N GLU A 94 17.59 -3.48 16.57
CA GLU A 94 18.47 -3.01 15.50
C GLU A 94 18.72 -1.51 15.66
N VAL A 95 19.97 -1.05 15.54
CA VAL A 95 20.32 0.35 15.82
C VAL A 95 20.23 1.21 14.54
N TYR A 96 19.41 2.27 14.63
CA TYR A 96 19.38 3.51 13.82
C TYR A 96 18.46 3.63 12.58
N ASN A 97 17.47 4.54 12.67
CA ASN A 97 17.09 5.53 11.62
C ASN A 97 16.21 6.66 12.24
N PRO A 98 16.46 7.96 11.97
CA PRO A 98 15.86 9.11 12.69
C PRO A 98 14.38 9.44 12.42
N ARG A 99 13.55 8.51 11.92
CA ARG A 99 12.10 8.72 11.71
C ARG A 99 11.27 7.59 12.35
N LEU A 100 11.33 7.50 13.68
CA LEU A 100 10.61 6.50 14.47
C LEU A 100 9.09 6.61 14.30
N ARG A 101 8.48 5.62 13.63
CA ARG A 101 7.03 5.45 13.48
C ARG A 101 6.56 4.32 14.38
N VAL A 102 6.37 4.65 15.66
CA VAL A 102 6.09 3.68 16.71
C VAL A 102 4.69 3.89 17.30
N VAL A 103 4.01 2.79 17.56
CA VAL A 103 2.67 2.76 18.15
C VAL A 103 2.74 2.17 19.55
N SER A 104 2.05 2.79 20.52
CA SER A 104 1.87 2.17 21.83
C SER A 104 0.63 1.27 21.81
N THR A 105 0.81 -0.04 21.94
CA THR A 105 -0.28 -1.01 21.84
C THR A 105 0.04 -2.34 22.52
N ALA A 106 -1.00 -3.09 22.87
CA ALA A 106 -0.98 -4.52 23.21
C ALA A 106 -1.76 -5.35 22.17
N ASN A 107 -1.99 -4.80 20.97
CA ASN A 107 -2.88 -5.36 19.97
C ASN A 107 -2.18 -5.64 18.64
N MET A 108 -0.95 -6.14 18.70
CA MET A 108 -0.16 -6.52 17.55
C MET A 108 0.29 -7.99 17.68
N VAL A 109 0.29 -8.70 16.56
CA VAL A 109 0.87 -10.05 16.41
C VAL A 109 2.19 -9.90 15.68
N ASN A 110 3.24 -10.52 16.20
CA ASN A 110 4.57 -10.57 15.60
C ASN A 110 4.82 -11.95 14.97
N PHE A 111 4.99 -11.95 13.64
CA PHE A 111 5.38 -13.08 12.80
C PHE A 111 6.91 -13.22 12.63
N ASN A 112 7.70 -12.19 12.97
CA ASN A 112 9.15 -12.28 13.09
C ASN A 112 9.55 -12.45 14.57
N CYS A 113 9.19 -13.60 15.13
CA CYS A 113 9.55 -14.03 16.47
C CYS A 113 10.31 -15.36 16.45
N SER A 114 10.96 -15.71 17.56
CA SER A 114 11.70 -16.98 17.72
C SER A 114 10.81 -18.24 17.63
N SER A 115 9.51 -18.11 17.90
CA SER A 115 8.52 -19.19 17.74
C SER A 115 8.06 -19.44 16.29
N ALA A 116 8.31 -18.49 15.38
CA ALA A 116 7.92 -18.59 13.98
C ALA A 116 8.94 -19.38 13.16
N GLY A 117 8.46 -20.28 12.31
CA GLY A 117 9.28 -20.92 11.28
C GLY A 117 9.58 -19.95 10.12
N THR A 118 10.38 -20.36 9.14
CA THR A 118 10.63 -19.60 7.90
C THR A 118 9.32 -19.13 7.26
N THR A 119 8.32 -20.01 7.26
CA THR A 119 6.92 -19.67 7.00
C THR A 119 6.03 -20.05 8.18
N THR A 120 4.94 -19.31 8.33
CA THR A 120 3.90 -19.53 9.33
C THR A 120 2.57 -19.80 8.62
N GLU A 121 2.03 -20.99 8.81
CA GLU A 121 0.73 -21.41 8.27
C GLU A 121 -0.44 -20.84 9.10
N PHE A 122 -1.51 -20.45 8.42
CA PHE A 122 -2.77 -20.02 9.03
C PHE A 122 -3.97 -20.56 8.26
N VAL A 123 -5.15 -20.51 8.86
CA VAL A 123 -6.43 -20.78 8.18
C VAL A 123 -7.20 -19.46 8.04
N ASP A 124 -7.60 -19.11 6.82
CA ASP A 124 -8.48 -17.97 6.56
C ASP A 124 -9.82 -18.19 7.27
N TYR A 125 -10.19 -17.28 8.17
CA TYR A 125 -11.34 -17.40 9.06
C TYR A 125 -12.68 -17.49 8.31
N TYR A 126 -12.80 -16.84 7.15
CA TYR A 126 -14.07 -16.72 6.41
C TYR A 126 -14.20 -17.74 5.29
N THR A 127 -13.09 -18.12 4.65
CA THR A 127 -13.09 -19.07 3.53
C THR A 127 -12.71 -20.49 3.93
N GLY A 128 -12.10 -20.69 5.11
CA GLY A 128 -11.60 -21.99 5.59
C GLY A 128 -10.39 -22.52 4.81
N GLN A 129 -9.86 -21.75 3.86
CA GLN A 129 -8.68 -22.14 3.09
C GLN A 129 -7.40 -21.93 3.92
N ALA A 130 -6.45 -22.86 3.83
CA ALA A 130 -5.10 -22.67 4.38
C ALA A 130 -4.33 -21.58 3.61
N GLY A 131 -3.53 -20.80 4.32
CA GLY A 131 -2.58 -19.80 3.79
C GLY A 131 -1.28 -19.80 4.59
N TYR A 132 -0.29 -19.04 4.15
CA TYR A 132 1.01 -18.95 4.81
C TYR A 132 1.64 -17.56 4.63
N ILE A 133 2.51 -17.16 5.56
CA ILE A 133 3.26 -15.89 5.56
C ILE A 133 4.74 -16.18 5.85
N SER A 134 5.67 -15.52 5.17
CA SER A 134 7.12 -15.59 5.48
C SER A 134 7.48 -14.67 6.65
N LYS A 135 8.29 -15.16 7.61
CA LYS A 135 8.80 -14.33 8.73
C LYS A 135 9.73 -13.20 8.28
N ALA A 136 10.25 -13.26 7.05
CA ALA A 136 11.10 -12.20 6.49
C ALA A 136 10.27 -11.09 5.82
N SER A 137 9.14 -11.41 5.19
CA SER A 137 8.42 -10.45 4.34
C SER A 137 7.64 -9.38 5.11
N ALA A 138 7.09 -9.72 6.28
CA ALA A 138 6.46 -8.78 7.22
C ALA A 138 6.43 -9.39 8.62
N ALA A 139 6.60 -8.54 9.63
CA ALA A 139 6.56 -8.95 11.03
C ALA A 139 5.21 -8.65 11.69
N ASP A 140 4.57 -7.52 11.40
CA ASP A 140 3.39 -7.07 12.15
C ASP A 140 2.03 -7.41 11.52
N ALA A 141 1.05 -7.65 12.37
CA ALA A 141 -0.36 -7.79 12.03
C ALA A 141 -1.25 -7.30 13.16
N ALA A 142 -2.48 -6.88 12.87
CA ALA A 142 -3.46 -6.52 13.90
C ALA A 142 -3.89 -7.75 14.71
N PHE A 143 -3.81 -7.68 16.04
CA PHE A 143 -4.37 -8.70 16.94
C PHE A 143 -5.87 -8.46 17.17
N LEU A 144 -6.70 -9.42 16.75
CA LEU A 144 -8.17 -9.34 16.85
C LEU A 144 -8.75 -10.16 18.00
N GLY A 145 -7.91 -10.91 18.74
CA GLY A 145 -8.31 -11.75 19.87
C GLY A 145 -7.98 -13.24 19.66
N TYR A 146 -8.54 -14.10 20.50
CA TYR A 146 -8.44 -15.55 20.36
C TYR A 146 -9.77 -16.15 19.89
N GLU A 147 -9.69 -17.14 19.01
CA GLU A 147 -10.85 -17.86 18.48
C GLU A 147 -10.51 -19.35 18.34
N ASN A 148 -11.31 -20.22 18.96
CA ASN A 148 -11.09 -21.68 18.98
C ASN A 148 -9.67 -22.09 19.41
N GLY A 149 -9.08 -21.35 20.36
CA GLY A 149 -7.71 -21.57 20.84
C GLY A 149 -6.60 -21.08 19.90
N LYS A 150 -6.93 -20.44 18.78
CA LYS A 150 -6.00 -19.84 17.82
C LYS A 150 -5.96 -18.33 17.93
N VAL A 151 -4.83 -17.71 17.58
CA VAL A 151 -4.71 -16.25 17.47
C VAL A 151 -5.44 -15.80 16.21
N LYS A 152 -6.37 -14.85 16.36
CA LYS A 152 -7.11 -14.22 15.26
C LYS A 152 -6.41 -12.91 14.89
N PHE A 153 -6.02 -12.75 13.64
CA PHE A 153 -5.23 -11.60 13.18
C PHE A 153 -5.72 -11.03 11.84
N MET A 154 -5.27 -9.82 11.49
CA MET A 154 -5.44 -9.25 10.15
C MET A 154 -4.13 -8.67 9.60
N ILE A 155 -3.81 -9.02 8.36
CA ILE A 155 -2.67 -8.54 7.57
C ILE A 155 -3.01 -8.64 6.08
N SER A 156 -2.67 -7.63 5.26
CA SER A 156 -2.94 -7.64 3.81
C SER A 156 -4.35 -8.16 3.44
N GLY A 157 -5.37 -7.59 4.10
CA GLY A 157 -6.79 -7.88 3.93
C GLY A 157 -7.29 -9.25 4.42
N VAL A 158 -6.42 -10.23 4.67
CA VAL A 158 -6.84 -11.54 5.18
C VAL A 158 -7.11 -11.47 6.68
N THR A 159 -8.18 -12.15 7.13
CA THR A 159 -8.39 -12.46 8.55
C THR A 159 -8.04 -13.91 8.77
N GLY A 160 -6.95 -14.17 9.50
CA GLY A 160 -6.42 -15.51 9.70
C GLY A 160 -6.59 -16.02 11.13
N LEU A 161 -6.60 -17.34 11.27
CA LEU A 161 -6.40 -18.08 12.52
C LEU A 161 -5.05 -18.79 12.46
N VAL A 162 -4.12 -18.41 13.34
CA VAL A 162 -2.78 -19.00 13.46
C VAL A 162 -2.63 -19.70 14.81
N ASP A 163 -1.78 -20.73 14.85
CA ASP A 163 -1.45 -21.40 16.09
C ASP A 163 -0.68 -20.47 17.05
N PRO A 164 -1.06 -20.33 18.34
CA PRO A 164 -0.35 -19.45 19.27
C PRO A 164 1.12 -19.85 19.48
N SER A 165 1.51 -21.10 19.16
CA SER A 165 2.90 -21.55 19.22
C SER A 165 3.77 -21.13 18.02
N LYS A 166 3.21 -20.38 17.06
CA LYS A 166 3.88 -19.97 15.80
C LYS A 166 3.99 -18.46 15.61
N VAL A 167 3.45 -17.67 16.53
CA VAL A 167 3.49 -16.22 16.54
C VAL A 167 3.62 -15.72 17.97
N GLU A 168 4.08 -14.50 18.13
CA GLU A 168 4.07 -13.80 19.40
C GLU A 168 2.90 -12.81 19.43
N VAL A 169 2.12 -12.78 20.51
CA VAL A 169 1.12 -11.72 20.74
C VAL A 169 1.76 -10.71 21.69
N LEU A 170 1.98 -9.48 21.22
CA LEU A 170 2.73 -8.47 21.97
C LEU A 170 1.92 -7.97 23.17
N THR A 171 2.60 -7.81 24.31
CA THR A 171 2.03 -7.17 25.51
C THR A 171 1.98 -5.65 25.32
N GLN A 172 1.50 -4.88 26.32
CA GLN A 172 1.48 -3.42 26.19
C GLN A 172 2.90 -2.87 26.12
N GLY A 173 3.28 -2.36 24.95
CA GLY A 173 4.60 -1.80 24.68
C GLY A 173 4.56 -0.75 23.57
N THR A 174 5.73 -0.38 23.07
CA THR A 174 5.90 0.58 21.97
C THR A 174 6.63 -0.14 20.84
N TYR A 175 5.95 -0.31 19.70
CA TYR A 175 6.39 -1.19 18.61
C TYR A 175 6.36 -0.48 17.26
N TYR A 176 7.19 -0.93 16.33
CA TYR A 176 7.22 -0.43 14.96
C TYR A 176 6.13 -1.09 14.10
N ALA A 177 5.18 -0.29 13.63
CA ALA A 177 4.03 -0.74 12.83
C ALA A 177 4.19 -0.41 11.34
N SER A 178 3.70 -1.30 10.48
CA SER A 178 3.50 -1.01 9.06
C SER A 178 2.50 0.13 8.88
N ASN A 179 2.82 1.08 8.02
CA ASN A 179 2.10 2.35 7.86
C ASN A 179 2.25 2.91 6.43
N TYR A 180 1.37 3.85 6.09
CA TYR A 180 1.28 4.48 4.79
C TYR A 180 1.51 5.99 4.92
N GLU A 181 2.13 6.60 3.91
CA GLU A 181 2.25 8.05 3.80
C GLU A 181 2.22 8.48 2.33
N VAL A 182 1.61 9.65 2.08
CA VAL A 182 1.73 10.33 0.78
C VAL A 182 2.89 11.33 0.85
N ASN A 183 3.90 11.18 -0.02
CA ASN A 183 5.05 12.08 -0.04
C ASN A 183 4.71 13.47 -0.64
N SER A 184 5.68 14.38 -0.65
CA SER A 184 5.57 15.72 -1.25
C SER A 184 5.11 15.68 -2.73
N SER A 185 5.60 14.72 -3.50
CA SER A 185 5.24 14.49 -4.92
C SER A 185 3.86 13.81 -5.14
N GLY A 186 3.10 13.55 -4.07
CA GLY A 186 1.78 12.91 -4.14
C GLY A 186 1.82 11.39 -4.40
N ASN A 187 2.97 10.74 -4.20
CA ASN A 187 3.12 9.29 -4.29
C ASN A 187 2.79 8.66 -2.93
N LEU A 188 1.99 7.59 -2.92
CA LEU A 188 1.69 6.78 -1.74
C LEU A 188 2.75 5.69 -1.58
N TYR A 189 3.34 5.59 -0.39
CA TYR A 189 4.24 4.51 -0.02
C TYR A 189 3.65 3.73 1.15
N HIS A 190 3.90 2.42 1.14
CA HIS A 190 3.63 1.52 2.25
C HIS A 190 4.97 1.14 2.89
N TYR A 191 5.24 1.66 4.09
CA TYR A 191 6.39 1.33 4.92
C TYR A 191 6.08 0.07 5.71
N ILE A 192 6.90 -0.97 5.51
CA ILE A 192 6.65 -2.31 6.05
C ILE A 192 7.56 -2.56 7.25
N SER A 193 6.98 -3.05 8.33
CA SER A 193 7.71 -3.56 9.50
C SER A 193 8.18 -4.98 9.24
N ASN A 194 9.49 -5.16 9.07
CA ASN A 194 10.14 -6.48 9.07
C ASN A 194 10.63 -6.89 10.47
N ASN A 195 10.55 -6.01 11.46
CA ASN A 195 10.90 -6.24 12.86
C ASN A 195 10.14 -5.24 13.74
N VAL A 196 9.23 -5.73 14.58
CA VAL A 196 8.39 -4.90 15.47
C VAL A 196 9.17 -4.26 16.62
N ASN A 197 10.31 -4.84 17.00
CA ASN A 197 11.19 -4.37 18.07
C ASN A 197 12.38 -3.55 17.55
N ALA A 198 12.36 -3.17 16.27
CA ALA A 198 13.40 -2.35 15.67
C ALA A 198 13.40 -0.94 16.27
N THR A 199 14.57 -0.46 16.74
CA THR A 199 14.76 0.94 17.14
C THR A 199 15.21 1.83 15.97
N GLY A 200 15.14 1.28 14.75
CA GLY A 200 15.27 1.94 13.47
C GLY A 200 14.98 0.97 12.32
N ASN A 201 14.33 1.43 11.24
CA ASN A 201 14.10 0.64 10.02
C ASN A 201 14.89 1.27 8.85
N GLN A 202 15.29 0.48 7.85
CA GLN A 202 16.03 0.96 6.68
C GLN A 202 15.18 1.79 5.68
N GLY A 203 13.94 2.16 6.04
CA GLY A 203 13.00 2.84 5.13
C GLY A 203 12.33 1.90 4.12
N ASN A 204 12.37 0.60 4.39
CA ASN A 204 11.75 -0.48 3.63
C ASN A 204 10.31 -0.16 3.25
N SER A 205 10.07 0.15 1.98
CA SER A 205 8.77 0.57 1.49
C SER A 205 8.49 0.14 0.05
N ASN A 206 7.22 -0.12 -0.24
CA ASN A 206 6.72 -0.25 -1.60
C ASN A 206 6.13 1.10 -2.04
N TYR A 207 6.40 1.53 -3.28
CA TYR A 207 5.53 2.48 -3.97
C TYR A 207 4.19 1.79 -4.30
N VAL A 208 3.07 2.44 -3.96
CA VAL A 208 1.70 1.88 -4.10
C VAL A 208 0.87 2.65 -5.14
N GLY A 209 1.46 3.64 -5.82
CA GLY A 209 0.77 4.49 -6.79
C GLY A 209 0.67 5.95 -6.34
N LYS A 210 -0.17 6.74 -7.02
CA LYS A 210 -0.54 8.09 -6.56
C LYS A 210 -1.48 8.01 -5.35
N GLY A 211 -1.22 8.83 -4.34
CA GLY A 211 -2.05 8.93 -3.14
C GLY A 211 -3.39 9.60 -3.43
N PRO A 212 -4.51 9.09 -2.90
CA PRO A 212 -5.81 9.73 -3.02
C PRO A 212 -5.83 11.07 -2.27
N SER A 213 -6.58 12.05 -2.79
CA SER A 213 -6.58 13.43 -2.31
C SER A 213 -7.08 13.64 -0.88
N TYR A 214 -7.73 12.66 -0.27
CA TYR A 214 -8.14 12.68 1.14
C TYR A 214 -7.01 12.32 2.11
N LEU A 215 -5.88 11.78 1.64
CA LEU A 215 -4.68 11.58 2.46
C LEU A 215 -3.79 12.83 2.40
N THR A 216 -3.51 13.40 3.57
CA THR A 216 -2.65 14.56 3.74
C THR A 216 -1.20 14.16 3.48
N LYS A 217 -0.47 14.98 2.71
CA LYS A 217 0.96 14.75 2.43
C LYS A 217 1.80 14.86 3.71
N GLY A 218 2.82 14.01 3.85
CA GLY A 218 3.70 13.97 5.03
C GLY A 218 3.03 13.46 6.32
N LYS A 219 1.81 12.92 6.23
CA LYS A 219 1.06 12.36 7.37
C LYS A 219 1.05 10.84 7.31
N GLU A 220 1.25 10.23 8.48
CA GLU A 220 1.22 8.79 8.68
C GLU A 220 -0.21 8.25 8.84
N TYR A 221 -0.48 7.10 8.22
CA TYR A 221 -1.75 6.38 8.31
C TYR A 221 -1.53 4.88 8.49
N TYR A 222 -2.40 4.21 9.25
CA TYR A 222 -2.37 2.77 9.47
C TYR A 222 -3.46 2.07 8.65
N SER A 223 -3.14 0.91 8.08
CA SER A 223 -4.09 -0.01 7.45
C SER A 223 -3.50 -1.41 7.32
N TYR A 224 -4.21 -2.45 7.77
CA TYR A 224 -3.87 -3.84 7.43
C TYR A 224 -4.81 -4.45 6.37
N ASP A 225 -5.71 -3.65 5.79
CA ASP A 225 -6.50 -4.04 4.61
C ASP A 225 -6.12 -3.27 3.33
N GLY A 226 -5.23 -2.27 3.42
CA GLY A 226 -4.77 -1.49 2.26
C GLY A 226 -5.85 -0.61 1.62
N HIS A 227 -7.05 -0.59 2.20
CA HIS A 227 -8.25 0.04 1.64
C HIS A 227 -8.76 1.19 2.50
N TYR A 228 -8.74 1.00 3.83
CA TYR A 228 -9.22 1.94 4.83
C TYR A 228 -8.07 2.43 5.69
N PHE A 229 -7.86 3.75 5.71
CA PHE A 229 -6.72 4.40 6.37
C PHE A 229 -7.13 5.06 7.68
N TYR A 230 -6.31 4.95 8.72
CA TYR A 230 -6.58 5.50 10.05
C TYR A 230 -5.42 6.35 10.53
N GLU A 231 -5.71 7.49 11.16
CA GLU A 231 -4.69 8.34 11.77
C GLU A 231 -4.22 7.80 13.14
N ASN A 232 -4.93 6.82 13.70
CA ASN A 232 -4.65 6.22 15.01
C ASN A 232 -4.73 4.69 14.95
N TYR A 233 -3.65 4.03 15.35
CA TYR A 233 -3.52 2.57 15.33
C TYR A 233 -4.56 1.86 16.21
N ASN A 234 -4.78 2.33 17.44
CA ASN A 234 -5.71 1.66 18.36
C ASN A 234 -7.18 1.87 17.96
N THR A 235 -7.50 2.97 17.25
CA THR A 235 -8.79 3.17 16.58
C THR A 235 -9.00 2.16 15.46
N MET A 236 -8.00 1.93 14.58
CA MET A 236 -8.05 0.89 13.55
C MET A 236 -8.30 -0.50 14.15
N ILE A 237 -7.55 -0.88 15.19
CA ILE A 237 -7.75 -2.16 15.91
C ILE A 237 -9.18 -2.29 16.44
N THR A 238 -9.74 -1.22 17.00
CA THR A 238 -11.10 -1.21 17.56
C THR A 238 -12.15 -1.42 16.47
N ASP A 239 -12.04 -0.71 15.35
CA ASP A 239 -12.91 -0.87 14.18
C ASP A 239 -12.79 -2.28 13.59
N TYR A 240 -11.57 -2.82 13.49
CA TYR A 240 -11.31 -4.17 12.99
C TYR A 240 -11.92 -5.27 13.88
N LYS A 241 -11.79 -5.16 15.22
CA LYS A 241 -12.43 -6.08 16.18
C LYS A 241 -13.96 -6.02 16.12
N ASN A 242 -14.51 -4.83 15.88
CA ASN A 242 -15.95 -4.61 15.72
C ASN A 242 -16.47 -4.94 14.30
N ASN A 243 -15.60 -5.33 13.37
CA ASN A 243 -15.91 -5.58 11.95
C ASN A 243 -16.62 -4.38 11.27
N VAL A 244 -16.15 -3.15 11.55
CA VAL A 244 -16.58 -1.89 10.94
C VAL A 244 -15.38 -1.12 10.38
N ARG A 245 -15.63 -0.02 9.66
CA ARG A 245 -14.59 0.89 9.11
C ARG A 245 -14.91 2.37 9.33
N THR A 246 -15.81 2.65 10.28
CA THR A 246 -16.47 3.94 10.51
C THR A 246 -15.54 5.08 10.90
N ASN A 247 -14.41 4.77 11.56
CA ASN A 247 -13.46 5.76 12.07
C ASN A 247 -12.20 5.90 11.19
N SER A 248 -12.24 5.33 9.98
CA SER A 248 -11.22 5.60 8.95
C SER A 248 -11.38 7.01 8.37
N VAL A 249 -10.35 7.49 7.68
CA VAL A 249 -10.35 8.76 6.93
C VAL A 249 -11.26 8.69 5.71
N ASN A 250 -11.48 7.49 5.18
CA ASN A 250 -12.18 7.23 3.93
C ASN A 250 -13.31 6.16 4.06
N PRO A 251 -14.23 6.29 5.03
CA PRO A 251 -15.18 5.21 5.40
C PRO A 251 -16.20 4.89 4.31
N SER A 252 -16.41 5.81 3.37
CA SER A 252 -17.30 5.67 2.20
C SER A 252 -16.56 5.59 0.86
N THR A 253 -15.24 5.77 0.84
CA THR A 253 -14.42 5.86 -0.39
C THR A 253 -13.10 5.08 -0.26
N PRO A 254 -13.18 3.74 -0.08
CA PRO A 254 -11.99 2.91 0.06
C PRO A 254 -11.05 3.00 -1.14
N TYR A 255 -9.76 2.87 -0.87
CA TYR A 255 -8.71 2.90 -1.89
C TYR A 255 -8.49 1.53 -2.52
N TYR A 256 -8.45 1.46 -3.84
CA TYR A 256 -8.05 0.26 -4.59
C TYR A 256 -7.02 0.68 -5.65
N ASN A 257 -5.77 0.20 -5.55
CA ASN A 257 -4.80 0.43 -6.62
C ASN A 257 -5.27 -0.26 -7.90
N TYR A 258 -5.24 0.47 -9.02
CA TYR A 258 -5.74 0.01 -10.31
C TYR A 258 -5.07 -1.29 -10.77
N PHE A 259 -3.74 -1.37 -10.84
CA PHE A 259 -3.05 -2.57 -11.32
C PHE A 259 -3.06 -3.73 -10.33
N GLN A 260 -3.17 -3.46 -9.03
CA GLN A 260 -3.33 -4.49 -8.01
C GLN A 260 -4.68 -5.21 -8.14
N TYR A 261 -5.74 -4.48 -8.49
CA TYR A 261 -7.10 -5.00 -8.58
C TYR A 261 -7.64 -5.15 -10.01
N LEU A 262 -6.87 -4.83 -11.03
CA LEU A 262 -7.18 -5.12 -12.44
C LEU A 262 -7.16 -6.63 -12.67
N PRO A 263 -8.27 -7.26 -13.09
CA PRO A 263 -8.25 -8.67 -13.46
C PRO A 263 -7.31 -8.93 -14.64
N MET A 264 -6.52 -10.00 -14.56
CA MET A 264 -5.62 -10.45 -15.62
C MET A 264 -6.37 -10.89 -16.90
N ARG A 265 -7.71 -10.95 -16.87
CA ARG A 265 -8.56 -11.05 -18.07
C ARG A 265 -8.70 -9.74 -18.86
N SER A 266 -7.99 -8.69 -18.47
CA SER A 266 -7.72 -7.51 -19.29
C SER A 266 -6.75 -7.84 -20.43
N LYS A 267 -6.71 -6.96 -21.44
CA LYS A 267 -5.63 -6.91 -22.44
C LYS A 267 -4.80 -5.66 -22.19
N THR A 268 -3.49 -5.77 -22.30
CA THR A 268 -2.66 -4.59 -22.51
C THR A 268 -2.92 -3.98 -23.89
N ASN A 269 -2.87 -2.66 -23.97
CA ASN A 269 -2.89 -1.88 -25.20
C ASN A 269 -1.51 -1.74 -25.85
N TYR A 270 -0.45 -2.26 -25.21
CA TYR A 270 0.90 -2.27 -25.77
C TYR A 270 1.13 -3.35 -26.84
N THR A 271 1.91 -2.99 -27.85
CA THR A 271 2.47 -3.94 -28.80
C THR A 271 3.61 -4.75 -28.20
N ALA A 272 3.91 -5.91 -28.80
CA ALA A 272 5.03 -6.74 -28.41
C ALA A 272 6.39 -6.05 -28.52
N GLN A 273 6.54 -5.10 -29.47
CA GLN A 273 7.76 -4.33 -29.65
C GLN A 273 7.95 -3.28 -28.54
N GLU A 274 6.87 -2.62 -28.10
CA GLU A 274 6.92 -1.68 -26.97
C GLU A 274 7.32 -2.39 -25.68
N LEU A 275 6.65 -3.50 -25.34
CA LEU A 275 7.01 -4.32 -24.17
C LEU A 275 8.44 -4.86 -24.27
N THR A 276 8.86 -5.36 -25.43
CA THR A 276 10.23 -5.84 -25.65
C THR A 276 11.26 -4.74 -25.42
N THR A 277 11.00 -3.53 -25.94
CA THR A 277 11.92 -2.40 -25.83
C THR A 277 12.07 -1.98 -24.36
N TYR A 278 10.96 -1.87 -23.63
CA TYR A 278 10.98 -1.58 -22.21
C TYR A 278 11.71 -2.66 -21.39
N LEU A 279 11.36 -3.94 -21.57
CA LEU A 279 11.96 -5.06 -20.83
C LEU A 279 13.47 -5.17 -21.07
N ASN A 280 13.93 -4.99 -22.31
CA ASN A 280 15.36 -4.97 -22.65
C ASN A 280 16.09 -3.84 -21.91
N ASN A 281 15.54 -2.61 -21.99
CA ASN A 281 16.13 -1.43 -21.38
C ASN A 281 16.17 -1.54 -19.84
N LYS A 282 15.07 -1.98 -19.23
CA LYS A 282 14.94 -2.06 -17.76
C LYS A 282 15.74 -3.22 -17.15
N ALA A 283 15.89 -4.33 -17.87
CA ALA A 283 16.80 -5.39 -17.46
C ALA A 283 18.28 -4.94 -17.48
N ASN A 284 18.63 -4.06 -18.43
CA ASN A 284 19.96 -3.48 -18.66
C ASN A 284 21.11 -4.52 -18.60
N SER A 285 20.90 -5.67 -19.23
CA SER A 285 21.87 -6.77 -19.21
C SER A 285 21.64 -7.72 -20.37
N SER A 286 22.67 -7.98 -21.17
CA SER A 286 22.60 -8.91 -22.31
C SER A 286 22.32 -10.36 -21.91
N THR A 287 22.56 -10.74 -20.66
CA THR A 287 22.28 -12.09 -20.14
C THR A 287 20.85 -12.26 -19.65
N SER A 288 20.07 -11.20 -19.48
CA SER A 288 18.70 -11.31 -18.94
C SER A 288 17.80 -12.21 -19.78
N LYS A 289 17.07 -13.10 -19.10
CA LYS A 289 16.08 -14.01 -19.70
C LYS A 289 14.76 -13.32 -20.05
N LEU A 290 14.56 -12.06 -19.66
CA LEU A 290 13.41 -11.26 -20.09
C LEU A 290 13.67 -10.54 -21.43
N ASN A 291 14.90 -10.52 -21.93
CA ASN A 291 15.21 -9.86 -23.18
C ASN A 291 14.42 -10.49 -24.35
N ASN A 292 13.77 -9.65 -25.16
CA ASN A 292 13.00 -10.04 -26.35
C ASN A 292 11.84 -11.03 -26.07
N THR A 293 11.17 -10.89 -24.92
CA THR A 293 10.03 -11.74 -24.52
C THR A 293 8.65 -11.13 -24.78
N GLY A 294 8.56 -9.86 -25.23
CA GLY A 294 7.28 -9.17 -25.42
C GLY A 294 6.33 -9.87 -26.40
N ASP A 295 6.85 -10.44 -27.49
CA ASP A 295 6.07 -11.27 -28.44
C ASP A 295 5.44 -12.49 -27.75
N MET A 296 6.15 -13.13 -26.82
CA MET A 296 5.68 -14.31 -26.09
C MET A 296 4.53 -13.92 -25.14
N PHE A 297 4.68 -12.83 -24.40
CA PHE A 297 3.63 -12.33 -23.52
C PHE A 297 2.36 -11.96 -24.30
N ILE A 298 2.48 -11.23 -25.42
CA ILE A 298 1.32 -10.86 -26.25
C ILE A 298 0.67 -12.08 -26.92
N LYS A 299 1.48 -13.04 -27.41
CA LYS A 299 0.99 -14.32 -27.95
C LYS A 299 0.12 -15.07 -26.93
N TYR A 300 0.58 -15.18 -25.68
CA TYR A 300 -0.14 -15.93 -24.65
C TYR A 300 -1.26 -15.13 -23.97
N GLN A 301 -1.22 -13.79 -23.99
CA GLN A 301 -2.40 -12.96 -23.73
C GLN A 301 -3.53 -13.28 -24.70
N ASN A 302 -3.26 -13.20 -26.00
CA ASN A 302 -4.27 -13.43 -27.03
C ASN A 302 -4.78 -14.88 -27.09
N LYS A 303 -3.99 -15.86 -26.62
CA LYS A 303 -4.37 -17.28 -26.62
C LYS A 303 -5.05 -17.73 -25.33
N TYR A 304 -4.52 -17.37 -24.17
CA TYR A 304 -4.95 -17.90 -22.86
C TYR A 304 -5.61 -16.85 -21.96
N GLY A 305 -5.75 -15.60 -22.42
CA GLY A 305 -6.51 -14.56 -21.73
C GLY A 305 -5.80 -14.00 -20.50
N VAL A 306 -4.48 -13.83 -20.55
CA VAL A 306 -3.65 -13.38 -19.41
C VAL A 306 -2.91 -12.11 -19.80
N ASN A 307 -3.22 -10.98 -19.16
CA ASN A 307 -2.66 -9.67 -19.47
C ASN A 307 -1.12 -9.72 -19.55
N ALA A 308 -0.58 -9.30 -20.70
CA ALA A 308 0.83 -9.39 -21.03
C ALA A 308 1.72 -8.47 -20.19
N LEU A 309 1.28 -7.23 -19.91
CA LEU A 309 2.00 -6.28 -19.07
C LEU A 309 2.03 -6.76 -17.62
N MET A 310 0.91 -7.26 -17.09
CA MET A 310 0.85 -7.84 -15.75
C MET A 310 1.69 -9.12 -15.64
N ALA A 311 1.64 -10.01 -16.63
CA ALA A 311 2.49 -11.20 -16.64
C ALA A 311 3.99 -10.83 -16.73
N ALA A 312 4.34 -9.77 -17.46
CA ALA A 312 5.70 -9.26 -17.55
C ALA A 312 6.18 -8.62 -16.22
N SER A 313 5.32 -7.88 -15.52
CA SER A 313 5.66 -7.30 -14.20
C SER A 313 5.88 -8.39 -13.14
N PHE A 314 5.05 -9.44 -13.16
CA PHE A 314 5.21 -10.64 -12.33
C PHE A 314 6.55 -11.33 -12.61
N ALA A 315 6.84 -11.62 -13.89
CA ALA A 315 8.11 -12.19 -14.30
C ALA A 315 9.31 -11.32 -13.89
N ALA A 316 9.19 -9.99 -13.97
CA ALA A 316 10.24 -9.05 -13.55
C ALA A 316 10.52 -9.13 -12.04
N LEU A 317 9.48 -9.16 -11.20
CA LEU A 317 9.64 -9.27 -9.75
C LEU A 317 10.31 -10.59 -9.35
N GLU A 318 9.77 -11.70 -9.85
CA GLU A 318 10.21 -13.06 -9.52
C GLU A 318 11.65 -13.33 -9.96
N SER A 319 11.98 -12.98 -11.21
CA SER A 319 13.30 -13.24 -11.79
C SER A 319 14.34 -12.13 -11.58
N GLY A 320 14.01 -11.04 -10.86
CA GLY A 320 14.90 -9.89 -10.70
C GLY A 320 15.28 -9.27 -12.05
N TRP A 321 14.27 -8.93 -12.86
CA TRP A 321 14.42 -8.51 -14.25
C TRP A 321 15.17 -9.53 -15.14
N GLY A 322 14.87 -10.82 -14.97
CA GLY A 322 15.41 -11.94 -15.76
C GLY A 322 16.84 -12.35 -15.41
N LYS A 323 17.40 -11.84 -14.31
CA LYS A 323 18.82 -12.01 -13.91
C LYS A 323 19.06 -13.06 -12.82
N SER A 324 18.02 -13.53 -12.14
CA SER A 324 18.16 -14.52 -11.05
C SER A 324 18.79 -15.84 -11.51
N SER A 325 19.50 -16.53 -10.60
CA SER A 325 20.12 -17.83 -10.88
C SER A 325 19.10 -18.88 -11.37
N ILE A 326 17.87 -18.86 -10.84
CA ILE A 326 16.75 -19.71 -11.25
C ILE A 326 16.32 -19.38 -12.68
N ALA A 327 16.17 -18.10 -13.04
CA ALA A 327 15.89 -17.71 -14.42
C ALA A 327 17.01 -18.15 -15.37
N GLN A 328 18.27 -17.88 -15.03
CA GLN A 328 19.43 -18.21 -15.85
C GLN A 328 19.58 -19.71 -16.11
N ASN A 329 19.54 -20.53 -15.05
CA ASN A 329 19.87 -21.95 -15.09
C ASN A 329 18.66 -22.86 -15.42
N LYS A 330 17.44 -22.41 -15.11
CA LYS A 330 16.21 -23.20 -15.24
C LYS A 330 15.19 -22.61 -16.25
N ASN A 331 15.49 -21.46 -16.86
CA ASN A 331 14.55 -20.69 -17.71
C ASN A 331 13.21 -20.38 -17.01
N ASN A 332 13.21 -20.33 -15.68
CA ASN A 332 12.01 -20.17 -14.87
C ASN A 332 11.90 -18.72 -14.41
N LEU A 333 11.02 -17.96 -15.07
CA LEU A 333 10.87 -16.52 -14.83
C LEU A 333 9.95 -16.18 -13.65
N PHE A 334 9.10 -17.10 -13.22
CA PHE A 334 8.01 -16.85 -12.26
C PHE A 334 8.20 -17.60 -10.92
N GLY A 335 9.39 -18.12 -10.63
CA GLY A 335 9.60 -18.89 -9.39
C GLY A 335 8.79 -20.19 -9.30
N MET A 336 8.31 -20.75 -10.42
CA MET A 336 7.44 -21.94 -10.43
C MET A 336 8.06 -23.12 -9.67
N ASN A 337 7.37 -23.61 -8.64
CA ASN A 337 7.84 -24.63 -7.68
C ASN A 337 9.10 -24.26 -6.87
N ALA A 338 9.56 -23.01 -6.85
CA ALA A 338 10.58 -22.59 -5.89
C ALA A 338 9.93 -22.56 -4.49
N THR A 339 10.33 -23.45 -3.59
CA THR A 339 9.84 -23.46 -2.20
C THR A 339 10.68 -22.52 -1.33
N ASP A 340 10.11 -21.97 -0.26
CA ASP A 340 10.88 -21.14 0.68
C ASP A 340 12.03 -21.93 1.37
N ALA A 341 11.96 -23.27 1.39
CA ALA A 341 12.97 -24.14 1.97
C ALA A 341 14.15 -24.42 1.01
N ASN A 342 13.87 -24.75 -0.26
CA ASN A 342 14.91 -25.09 -1.26
C ASN A 342 14.63 -24.39 -2.61
N PRO A 343 14.62 -23.04 -2.66
CA PRO A 343 14.09 -22.29 -3.81
C PRO A 343 14.85 -22.58 -5.09
N SER A 344 16.16 -22.82 -5.01
CA SER A 344 16.98 -23.17 -6.17
C SER A 344 16.85 -24.62 -6.62
N GLU A 345 16.58 -25.57 -5.72
CA GLU A 345 16.53 -27.01 -6.07
C GLU A 345 15.13 -27.42 -6.58
N ASP A 346 14.07 -27.04 -5.85
CA ASP A 346 12.69 -27.42 -6.14
C ASP A 346 12.12 -26.71 -7.38
N ALA A 347 12.65 -25.51 -7.72
CA ALA A 347 12.20 -24.74 -8.88
C ALA A 347 12.13 -25.58 -10.15
N LYS A 348 10.99 -25.53 -10.85
CA LYS A 348 10.77 -26.26 -12.10
C LYS A 348 11.76 -25.77 -13.17
N LYS A 349 12.35 -26.72 -13.91
CA LYS A 349 13.20 -26.43 -15.08
C LYS A 349 12.37 -26.49 -16.36
N TYR A 350 12.49 -25.46 -17.19
CA TYR A 350 11.83 -25.34 -18.49
C TYR A 350 12.83 -25.49 -19.64
N SER A 351 12.36 -26.06 -20.75
CA SER A 351 13.13 -26.23 -21.99
C SER A 351 13.52 -24.90 -22.64
N SER A 352 12.67 -23.89 -22.52
CA SER A 352 12.89 -22.52 -22.99
C SER A 352 12.15 -21.51 -22.10
N VAL A 353 12.45 -20.22 -22.28
CA VAL A 353 11.70 -19.13 -21.64
C VAL A 353 10.25 -19.11 -22.14
N GLU A 354 10.01 -19.32 -23.43
CA GLU A 354 8.68 -19.38 -24.02
C GLU A 354 7.82 -20.50 -23.37
N ALA A 355 8.42 -21.68 -23.14
CA ALA A 355 7.74 -22.79 -22.47
C ALA A 355 7.39 -22.49 -21.00
N CYS A 356 8.14 -21.60 -20.34
CA CYS A 356 7.82 -21.10 -19.00
C CYS A 356 6.63 -20.14 -19.03
N ILE A 357 6.63 -19.17 -19.96
CA ILE A 357 5.53 -18.20 -20.13
C ILE A 357 4.23 -18.91 -20.57
N GLU A 358 4.31 -19.92 -21.44
CA GLU A 358 3.16 -20.75 -21.84
C GLU A 358 2.57 -21.53 -20.66
N ASP A 359 3.40 -22.23 -19.88
CA ASP A 359 2.93 -23.02 -18.73
C ASP A 359 2.34 -22.13 -17.64
N PHE A 360 2.94 -20.95 -17.40
CA PHE A 360 2.39 -19.93 -16.53
C PHE A 360 1.00 -19.48 -16.99
N ALA A 361 0.86 -18.99 -18.23
CA ALA A 361 -0.40 -18.46 -18.75
C ALA A 361 -1.50 -19.54 -18.88
N SER A 362 -1.15 -20.74 -19.36
CA SER A 362 -2.09 -21.83 -19.60
C SER A 362 -2.44 -22.64 -18.35
N ASN A 363 -1.42 -23.24 -17.71
CA ASN A 363 -1.63 -24.26 -16.68
C ASN A 363 -1.72 -23.70 -15.26
N TRP A 364 -1.16 -22.52 -15.00
CA TRP A 364 -1.23 -21.87 -13.69
C TRP A 364 -2.30 -20.78 -13.65
N MET A 365 -2.26 -19.82 -14.58
CA MET A 365 -3.25 -18.76 -14.65
C MET A 365 -4.60 -19.29 -15.15
N SER A 366 -4.77 -19.52 -16.46
CA SER A 366 -6.09 -19.80 -17.04
C SER A 366 -6.80 -21.04 -16.45
N LYS A 367 -6.08 -22.14 -16.18
CA LYS A 367 -6.65 -23.37 -15.61
C LYS A 367 -6.87 -23.38 -14.09
N LYS A 368 -6.22 -22.51 -13.30
CA LYS A 368 -6.28 -22.56 -11.82
C LYS A 368 -6.58 -21.22 -11.19
N TYR A 369 -5.62 -20.29 -11.22
CA TYR A 369 -5.75 -18.99 -10.54
C TYR A 369 -6.84 -18.10 -11.12
N LEU A 370 -7.15 -18.27 -12.41
CA LEU A 370 -8.26 -17.60 -13.10
C LEU A 370 -9.46 -18.54 -13.32
N ASN A 371 -9.58 -19.66 -12.58
CA ASN A 371 -10.67 -20.62 -12.76
C ASN A 371 -11.54 -20.72 -11.48
N GLY A 372 -12.77 -20.22 -11.57
CA GLY A 372 -13.74 -20.15 -10.46
C GLY A 372 -14.21 -21.50 -9.91
N THR A 373 -13.91 -22.60 -10.61
CA THR A 373 -14.15 -23.97 -10.12
C THR A 373 -12.93 -24.58 -9.43
N TYR A 374 -11.75 -23.99 -9.55
CA TYR A 374 -10.50 -24.46 -8.93
C TYR A 374 -10.31 -23.87 -7.52
N THR A 375 -11.27 -24.13 -6.64
CA THR A 375 -11.45 -23.45 -5.34
C THR A 375 -10.35 -23.70 -4.29
N SER A 376 -9.31 -24.47 -4.59
CA SER A 376 -8.13 -24.63 -3.72
C SER A 376 -7.11 -23.48 -3.84
N LEU A 377 -7.03 -22.85 -5.02
CA LEU A 377 -6.17 -21.69 -5.30
C LEU A 377 -6.95 -20.42 -5.69
N PHE A 378 -8.14 -20.57 -6.27
CA PHE A 378 -8.91 -19.44 -6.77
C PHE A 378 -9.37 -18.50 -5.64
N ARG A 379 -8.98 -17.22 -5.74
CA ARG A 379 -9.39 -16.12 -4.86
C ARG A 379 -9.78 -14.83 -5.62
N GLY A 380 -9.90 -14.91 -6.95
CA GLY A 380 -10.07 -13.77 -7.85
C GLY A 380 -8.91 -13.66 -8.84
N GLY A 381 -9.19 -13.18 -10.06
CA GLY A 381 -8.26 -13.22 -11.18
C GLY A 381 -7.32 -12.02 -11.35
N TYR A 382 -6.97 -11.32 -10.27
CA TYR A 382 -6.12 -10.11 -10.21
C TYR A 382 -4.98 -10.35 -9.21
N PHE A 383 -3.97 -9.47 -9.15
CA PHE A 383 -2.86 -9.63 -8.19
C PHE A 383 -3.35 -9.68 -6.74
N GLY A 384 -4.09 -8.63 -6.33
CA GLY A 384 -4.76 -8.54 -5.04
C GLY A 384 -3.82 -8.43 -3.83
N ASP A 385 -4.22 -9.07 -2.75
CA ASP A 385 -3.63 -9.03 -1.42
C ASP A 385 -3.64 -10.47 -0.82
N LYS A 386 -3.43 -10.64 0.50
CA LYS A 386 -3.59 -11.98 1.10
C LYS A 386 -5.06 -12.40 1.21
N GLY A 387 -5.96 -11.44 1.33
CA GLY A 387 -7.40 -11.68 1.44
C GLY A 387 -8.04 -12.18 0.14
N SER A 388 -7.57 -11.69 -1.01
CA SER A 388 -8.24 -11.75 -2.31
C SER A 388 -7.22 -11.69 -3.46
N GLY A 389 -7.53 -12.28 -4.61
CA GLY A 389 -6.60 -12.33 -5.74
C GLY A 389 -5.51 -13.40 -5.61
N ILE A 390 -4.60 -13.41 -6.59
CA ILE A 390 -3.60 -14.47 -6.85
C ILE A 390 -2.63 -14.62 -5.67
N PHE A 391 -2.14 -13.52 -5.10
CA PHE A 391 -1.10 -13.57 -4.07
C PHE A 391 -1.59 -14.06 -2.69
N GLY A 392 -2.90 -14.16 -2.48
CA GLY A 392 -3.47 -14.88 -1.34
C GLY A 392 -3.17 -16.38 -1.30
N LYS A 393 -2.64 -16.96 -2.40
CA LYS A 393 -2.26 -18.37 -2.49
C LYS A 393 -0.92 -18.65 -3.18
N TYR A 394 -0.35 -17.67 -3.87
CA TYR A 394 0.85 -17.85 -4.68
C TYR A 394 2.16 -17.68 -3.91
N SER A 395 2.28 -16.63 -3.10
CA SER A 395 3.53 -16.26 -2.42
C SER A 395 3.39 -16.39 -0.89
N SER A 396 4.53 -16.52 -0.21
CA SER A 396 4.65 -16.33 1.24
C SER A 396 4.60 -14.83 1.63
N ASP A 397 4.99 -13.91 0.74
CA ASP A 397 5.00 -12.47 0.99
C ASP A 397 3.57 -11.86 1.00
N PRO A 398 3.17 -11.10 2.05
CA PRO A 398 1.85 -10.48 2.11
C PRO A 398 1.65 -9.31 1.15
N TYR A 399 2.71 -8.71 0.62
CA TYR A 399 2.65 -7.48 -0.18
C TYR A 399 3.20 -7.67 -1.60
N GLU A 400 3.37 -8.92 -2.07
CA GLU A 400 3.78 -9.25 -3.45
C GLU A 400 2.87 -8.61 -4.52
N GLY A 401 1.58 -8.50 -4.23
CA GLY A 401 0.59 -7.88 -5.12
C GLY A 401 0.80 -6.37 -5.30
N GLU A 402 1.20 -5.65 -4.25
CA GLU A 402 1.60 -4.24 -4.34
C GLU A 402 2.87 -4.11 -5.20
N LYS A 403 3.86 -4.99 -5.00
CA LYS A 403 5.14 -5.00 -5.72
C LYS A 403 4.93 -5.25 -7.23
N CYS A 404 4.09 -6.23 -7.59
CA CYS A 404 3.73 -6.49 -8.99
C CYS A 404 2.92 -5.35 -9.63
N ALA A 405 2.01 -4.73 -8.87
CA ALA A 405 1.23 -3.58 -9.31
C ALA A 405 2.12 -2.34 -9.52
N SER A 406 3.09 -2.11 -8.63
CA SER A 406 4.10 -1.05 -8.73
C SER A 406 4.94 -1.15 -9.99
N ILE A 407 5.46 -2.35 -10.29
CA ILE A 407 6.19 -2.60 -11.55
C ILE A 407 5.29 -2.44 -12.78
N ALA A 408 4.03 -2.87 -12.71
CA ALA A 408 3.06 -2.68 -13.80
C ALA A 408 2.74 -1.19 -14.04
N GLU A 409 2.54 -0.42 -12.98
CA GLU A 409 2.29 1.03 -13.05
C GLU A 409 3.49 1.79 -13.58
N ASN A 410 4.71 1.43 -13.13
CA ASN A 410 5.94 2.01 -13.65
C ASN A 410 6.17 1.66 -15.14
N MET A 411 5.92 0.41 -15.53
CA MET A 411 6.02 -0.04 -16.94
C MET A 411 5.03 0.72 -17.82
N ASP A 412 3.78 0.87 -17.40
CA ASP A 412 2.78 1.63 -18.14
C ASP A 412 3.19 3.11 -18.28
N ALA A 413 3.54 3.77 -17.17
CA ALA A 413 3.96 5.16 -17.15
C ALA A 413 5.22 5.44 -18.00
N SER A 414 6.15 4.49 -18.04
CA SER A 414 7.42 4.63 -18.78
C SER A 414 7.32 4.40 -20.29
N ILE A 415 6.22 3.80 -20.78
CA ILE A 415 6.02 3.56 -22.21
C ILE A 415 5.12 4.65 -22.81
N SER A 416 3.87 4.77 -22.36
CA SER A 416 2.95 5.87 -22.77
C SER A 416 1.64 5.97 -21.98
N GLY A 417 1.47 5.27 -20.86
CA GLY A 417 0.29 5.38 -20.00
C GLY A 417 -1.02 4.84 -20.60
N LYS A 418 -0.95 3.84 -21.49
CA LYS A 418 -2.09 3.30 -22.24
C LYS A 418 -3.01 2.36 -21.44
N ASP A 419 -2.53 1.77 -20.34
CA ASP A 419 -3.29 0.75 -19.60
C ASP A 419 -3.91 1.26 -18.29
N LYS A 420 -3.29 2.23 -17.61
CA LYS A 420 -3.80 2.76 -16.33
C LYS A 420 -5.17 3.38 -16.51
N ASN A 421 -6.12 2.96 -15.67
CA ASN A 421 -7.53 3.36 -15.72
C ASN A 421 -8.22 3.09 -17.07
N TYR A 422 -7.69 2.18 -17.89
CA TYR A 422 -8.37 1.77 -19.13
C TYR A 422 -9.67 1.00 -18.81
N TYR A 423 -9.62 -0.07 -18.01
CA TYR A 423 -10.79 -0.90 -17.73
C TYR A 423 -11.67 -0.36 -16.59
N THR A 424 -12.99 -0.49 -16.73
CA THR A 424 -13.92 -0.23 -15.63
C THR A 424 -13.88 -1.40 -14.63
N ILE A 425 -13.56 -1.11 -13.36
CA ILE A 425 -13.41 -2.11 -12.30
C ILE A 425 -14.55 -1.95 -11.29
N GLY A 426 -15.32 -3.03 -11.14
CA GLY A 426 -16.30 -3.20 -10.06
C GLY A 426 -15.78 -4.15 -8.99
N VAL A 427 -15.88 -3.77 -7.73
CA VAL A 427 -15.51 -4.61 -6.58
C VAL A 427 -16.75 -5.04 -5.78
N LYS A 428 -16.86 -6.34 -5.55
CA LYS A 428 -17.80 -6.95 -4.61
C LYS A 428 -17.33 -6.78 -3.17
N ASP A 429 -18.27 -6.52 -2.27
CA ASP A 429 -18.05 -6.42 -0.81
C ASP A 429 -16.99 -5.37 -0.45
N VAL A 430 -17.03 -4.19 -1.09
CA VAL A 430 -15.98 -3.14 -1.02
C VAL A 430 -15.56 -2.69 0.40
N ALA A 431 -16.42 -2.93 1.41
CA ALA A 431 -16.16 -2.68 2.82
C ALA A 431 -15.31 -3.77 3.53
N GLY A 432 -15.09 -4.92 2.91
CA GLY A 432 -14.42 -6.08 3.52
C GLY A 432 -15.25 -6.80 4.59
N THR A 433 -16.49 -6.39 4.85
CA THR A 433 -17.30 -6.85 6.00
C THR A 433 -18.42 -7.84 5.65
N SER A 434 -18.97 -7.79 4.43
CA SER A 434 -20.21 -8.51 4.07
C SER A 434 -20.02 -9.93 3.51
N ARG A 435 -18.82 -10.28 2.99
CA ARG A 435 -18.36 -11.64 2.65
C ARG A 435 -19.39 -12.47 1.84
N THR A 436 -19.98 -11.85 0.82
CA THR A 436 -21.09 -12.36 0.02
C THR A 436 -20.65 -13.49 -0.92
N ASN A 437 -21.44 -14.57 -0.98
CA ASN A 437 -21.34 -15.58 -2.05
C ASN A 437 -22.08 -15.06 -3.31
N LEU A 438 -21.36 -14.39 -4.21
CA LEU A 438 -21.95 -13.84 -5.44
C LEU A 438 -21.94 -14.90 -6.56
N ASN A 439 -23.13 -15.22 -7.08
CA ASN A 439 -23.27 -16.12 -8.23
C ASN A 439 -22.92 -15.40 -9.53
N VAL A 440 -22.00 -15.96 -10.29
CA VAL A 440 -21.65 -15.55 -11.66
C VAL A 440 -22.51 -16.35 -12.63
N ARG A 441 -23.23 -15.68 -13.52
CA ARG A 441 -24.38 -16.22 -14.26
C ARG A 441 -24.24 -16.13 -15.77
N GLN A 442 -24.95 -17.01 -16.48
CA GLN A 442 -25.02 -17.03 -17.94
C GLN A 442 -25.71 -15.79 -18.55
N SER A 443 -26.72 -15.23 -17.88
CA SER A 443 -27.56 -14.12 -18.39
C SER A 443 -27.94 -13.14 -17.28
N SER A 444 -28.47 -11.98 -17.66
CA SER A 444 -28.99 -10.89 -16.81
C SER A 444 -30.27 -11.25 -16.04
N ASN A 445 -30.34 -12.43 -15.42
CA ASN A 445 -31.55 -12.90 -14.72
C ASN A 445 -31.21 -13.89 -13.59
N ILE A 446 -31.89 -13.74 -12.44
CA ILE A 446 -31.74 -14.58 -11.25
C ILE A 446 -32.07 -16.07 -11.49
N SER A 447 -32.89 -16.41 -12.48
CA SER A 447 -33.20 -17.81 -12.82
C SER A 447 -32.27 -18.44 -13.87
N SER A 448 -31.28 -17.70 -14.40
CA SER A 448 -30.33 -18.28 -15.36
C SER A 448 -29.31 -19.20 -14.68
N THR A 449 -28.68 -20.06 -15.48
CA THR A 449 -27.57 -20.94 -15.07
C THR A 449 -26.51 -20.17 -14.27
N VAL A 450 -26.09 -20.75 -13.14
CA VAL A 450 -24.91 -20.30 -12.38
C VAL A 450 -23.69 -21.03 -12.93
N LEU A 451 -22.68 -20.29 -13.37
CA LEU A 451 -21.46 -20.82 -13.96
C LEU A 451 -20.44 -21.18 -12.88
N TYR A 452 -20.29 -20.29 -11.90
CA TYR A 452 -19.53 -20.47 -10.67
C TYR A 452 -20.01 -19.45 -9.63
N THR A 453 -19.55 -19.58 -8.38
CA THR A 453 -19.86 -18.66 -7.28
C THR A 453 -18.55 -18.13 -6.72
N THR A 454 -18.45 -16.83 -6.45
CA THR A 454 -17.26 -16.25 -5.78
C THR A 454 -17.13 -16.82 -4.37
N ILE A 455 -15.89 -17.04 -3.90
CA ILE A 455 -15.64 -17.38 -2.50
C ILE A 455 -15.94 -16.20 -1.54
N LYS A 456 -15.92 -16.47 -0.23
CA LYS A 456 -16.14 -15.51 0.88
C LYS A 456 -14.90 -14.65 1.22
N ASN A 457 -14.14 -14.24 0.21
CA ASN A 457 -13.00 -13.33 0.38
C ASN A 457 -13.47 -11.90 0.78
N PRO A 458 -12.58 -10.99 1.24
CA PRO A 458 -12.96 -9.64 1.68
C PRO A 458 -13.55 -8.82 0.54
N SER A 459 -12.84 -8.81 -0.58
CA SER A 459 -13.09 -8.00 -1.76
C SER A 459 -13.06 -8.92 -2.98
N TYR A 460 -13.81 -8.61 -4.05
CA TYR A 460 -13.63 -9.31 -5.33
C TYR A 460 -13.77 -8.37 -6.53
N ALA A 461 -12.69 -8.12 -7.26
CA ALA A 461 -12.70 -7.27 -8.46
C ALA A 461 -13.14 -8.02 -9.74
N PHE A 462 -13.92 -7.33 -10.57
CA PHE A 462 -14.36 -7.73 -11.90
C PHE A 462 -14.13 -6.60 -12.90
N ILE A 463 -13.85 -6.93 -14.17
CA ILE A 463 -13.97 -5.98 -15.28
C ILE A 463 -15.44 -5.88 -15.65
N VAL A 464 -16.02 -4.69 -15.53
CA VAL A 464 -17.41 -4.40 -15.92
C VAL A 464 -17.42 -3.94 -17.37
N ARG A 465 -17.93 -4.80 -18.27
CA ARG A 465 -17.99 -4.53 -19.71
C ARG A 465 -19.06 -3.49 -20.03
N LYS A 466 -20.29 -3.73 -19.56
CA LYS A 466 -21.42 -2.81 -19.74
C LYS A 466 -21.61 -2.00 -18.45
N LYS A 467 -21.29 -0.70 -18.52
CA LYS A 467 -21.31 0.24 -17.38
C LYS A 467 -22.71 0.54 -16.85
N THR A 468 -23.75 0.23 -17.62
CA THR A 468 -25.16 0.31 -17.21
C THR A 468 -25.68 -1.10 -16.90
N PRO A 469 -26.24 -1.37 -15.71
CA PRO A 469 -26.87 -2.66 -15.42
C PRO A 469 -28.06 -2.94 -16.33
N GLU A 470 -28.20 -4.20 -16.73
CA GLU A 470 -29.39 -4.73 -17.40
C GLU A 470 -30.12 -5.65 -16.42
N ASN A 471 -31.40 -5.41 -16.16
CA ASN A 471 -32.23 -6.21 -15.22
C ASN A 471 -31.60 -6.39 -13.81
N GLU A 472 -30.89 -5.38 -13.29
CA GLU A 472 -30.08 -5.43 -12.05
C GLU A 472 -28.84 -6.35 -12.10
N PHE A 473 -28.28 -6.59 -13.28
CA PHE A 473 -27.01 -7.28 -13.48
C PHE A 473 -26.03 -6.46 -14.31
N TYR A 474 -24.76 -6.41 -13.87
CA TYR A 474 -23.65 -6.00 -14.73
C TYR A 474 -23.19 -7.17 -15.60
N GLU A 475 -22.91 -6.89 -16.87
CA GLU A 475 -22.12 -7.78 -17.72
C GLU A 475 -20.64 -7.62 -17.36
N ILE A 476 -19.99 -8.72 -16.97
CA ILE A 476 -18.58 -8.76 -16.59
C ILE A 476 -17.78 -9.67 -17.50
N GLN A 477 -16.49 -9.38 -17.62
CA GLN A 477 -15.52 -10.31 -18.20
C GLN A 477 -15.35 -11.49 -17.24
N SER A 478 -15.64 -12.72 -17.68
CA SER A 478 -15.55 -13.92 -16.83
C SER A 478 -14.09 -14.24 -16.53
N ASP A 479 -13.74 -14.48 -15.26
CA ASP A 479 -12.42 -15.04 -14.92
C ASP A 479 -12.25 -16.40 -15.58
N SER A 480 -13.28 -17.24 -15.51
CA SER A 480 -13.23 -18.61 -16.02
C SER A 480 -13.47 -18.65 -17.53
N VAL A 481 -12.69 -19.45 -18.27
CA VAL A 481 -13.02 -19.87 -19.64
C VAL A 481 -14.37 -20.59 -19.60
N LEU A 482 -15.27 -20.29 -20.54
CA LEU A 482 -16.60 -20.88 -20.65
C LEU A 482 -16.67 -21.86 -21.84
N ASN A 483 -17.66 -22.74 -21.83
CA ASN A 483 -17.99 -23.50 -23.04
C ASN A 483 -18.68 -22.60 -24.08
N SER A 484 -18.75 -23.04 -25.35
CA SER A 484 -19.30 -22.26 -26.48
C SER A 484 -20.72 -21.71 -26.25
N ASN A 485 -21.50 -22.36 -25.38
CA ASN A 485 -22.90 -22.01 -25.12
C ASN A 485 -23.05 -21.18 -23.83
N ARG A 486 -21.93 -20.85 -23.17
CA ARG A 486 -21.85 -20.16 -21.86
C ARG A 486 -22.73 -20.83 -20.79
N THR A 487 -22.77 -22.17 -20.74
CA THR A 487 -23.56 -22.95 -19.77
C THR A 487 -22.74 -23.57 -18.64
N ALA A 488 -21.41 -23.66 -18.80
CA ALA A 488 -20.50 -24.17 -17.79
C ALA A 488 -19.08 -23.63 -18.02
N VAL A 489 -18.24 -23.69 -16.98
CA VAL A 489 -16.80 -23.48 -17.09
C VAL A 489 -16.16 -24.58 -17.93
N SER A 490 -15.24 -24.19 -18.82
CA SER A 490 -14.53 -25.06 -19.74
C SER A 490 -13.33 -25.76 -19.08
N THR A 491 -12.93 -26.90 -19.63
CA THR A 491 -11.65 -27.55 -19.31
C THR A 491 -10.49 -27.04 -20.19
N SER A 492 -10.79 -26.22 -21.19
CA SER A 492 -9.76 -25.53 -22.00
C SER A 492 -9.08 -24.43 -21.21
N ALA A 493 -7.82 -24.11 -21.59
CA ALA A 493 -7.16 -22.87 -21.18
C ALA A 493 -7.36 -21.72 -22.17
N GLU A 494 -7.74 -22.03 -23.41
CA GLU A 494 -7.88 -21.05 -24.49
C GLU A 494 -9.07 -20.15 -24.21
N TYR A 495 -8.82 -18.85 -24.19
CA TYR A 495 -9.74 -17.83 -23.69
C TYR A 495 -10.15 -16.91 -24.83
N ASN A 496 -11.44 -16.64 -24.96
CA ASN A 496 -12.01 -15.78 -25.98
C ASN A 496 -12.67 -14.57 -25.31
N TYR A 497 -12.02 -13.40 -25.44
CA TYR A 497 -12.49 -12.16 -24.81
C TYR A 497 -13.94 -11.80 -25.18
N ASP A 498 -14.38 -12.08 -26.41
CA ASP A 498 -15.71 -11.70 -26.89
C ASP A 498 -16.81 -12.58 -26.30
N SER A 499 -16.55 -13.88 -26.08
CA SER A 499 -17.52 -14.87 -25.60
C SER A 499 -17.36 -15.30 -24.14
N ASP A 500 -16.20 -15.12 -23.50
CA ASP A 500 -15.99 -15.44 -22.07
C ASP A 500 -16.50 -14.32 -21.16
N TYR A 501 -17.80 -14.02 -21.25
CA TYR A 501 -18.50 -13.05 -20.41
C TYR A 501 -19.69 -13.68 -19.66
N ALA A 502 -19.99 -13.08 -18.52
CA ALA A 502 -21.02 -13.54 -17.59
C ALA A 502 -21.68 -12.34 -16.90
N TYR A 503 -22.65 -12.62 -16.03
CA TYR A 503 -23.46 -11.61 -15.36
C TYR A 503 -23.41 -11.76 -13.84
N VAL A 504 -23.42 -10.64 -13.13
CA VAL A 504 -23.36 -10.55 -11.67
C VAL A 504 -24.29 -9.43 -11.21
N SER A 505 -25.00 -9.63 -10.09
CA SER A 505 -26.00 -8.64 -9.66
C SER A 505 -25.34 -7.32 -9.26
N SER A 506 -25.85 -6.21 -9.79
CA SER A 506 -25.34 -4.86 -9.51
C SER A 506 -25.47 -4.48 -8.03
N ASN A 507 -26.42 -5.07 -7.30
CA ASN A 507 -26.67 -4.82 -5.88
C ASN A 507 -25.50 -5.26 -4.96
N HIS A 508 -24.54 -6.02 -5.49
CA HIS A 508 -23.35 -6.48 -4.75
C HIS A 508 -22.04 -5.88 -5.26
N LEU A 509 -22.07 -4.89 -6.16
CA LEU A 509 -20.90 -4.35 -6.86
C LEU A 509 -20.80 -2.83 -6.74
N THR A 510 -19.66 -2.36 -6.24
CA THR A 510 -19.29 -0.94 -6.23
C THR A 510 -18.28 -0.68 -7.33
N ILE A 511 -18.55 0.27 -8.24
CA ILE A 511 -17.56 0.71 -9.23
C ILE A 511 -16.49 1.53 -8.51
N VAL A 512 -15.24 1.04 -8.51
CA VAL A 512 -14.09 1.69 -7.86
C VAL A 512 -13.16 2.38 -8.85
N ASN A 513 -13.17 1.95 -10.12
CA ASN A 513 -12.55 2.68 -11.23
C ASN A 513 -13.53 2.77 -12.40
N ASN A 514 -13.80 3.99 -12.89
CA ASN A 514 -14.46 4.19 -14.17
C ASN A 514 -13.41 4.21 -15.27
N GLY A 515 -13.45 3.22 -16.15
CA GLY A 515 -12.50 3.07 -17.24
C GLY A 515 -12.82 3.98 -18.43
N ASN A 516 -11.78 4.27 -19.21
CA ASN A 516 -11.91 4.84 -20.56
C ASN A 516 -12.10 3.76 -21.64
N ASP A 517 -12.25 2.49 -21.24
CA ASP A 517 -12.63 1.38 -22.08
C ASP A 517 -13.90 1.69 -22.87
N ILE A 518 -13.90 1.17 -24.11
CA ILE A 518 -14.91 1.43 -25.14
C ILE A 518 -16.29 1.40 -24.49
N SER A 519 -17.02 2.52 -24.58
CA SER A 519 -18.43 2.51 -24.26
C SER A 519 -19.09 1.47 -25.16
N TYR A 520 -19.56 0.38 -24.57
CA TYR A 520 -20.59 -0.42 -25.21
C TYR A 520 -21.72 0.54 -25.52
N GLU A 521 -21.88 0.87 -26.80
CA GLU A 521 -23.03 1.66 -27.22
C GLU A 521 -24.27 0.91 -26.75
N LYS A 522 -25.20 1.67 -26.18
CA LYS A 522 -26.46 1.13 -25.69
C LYS A 522 -27.12 0.50 -26.90
N ASN A 523 -27.20 -0.85 -26.95
CA ASN A 523 -27.87 -1.59 -28.02
C ASN A 523 -29.13 -0.82 -28.44
N GLU A 524 -29.15 -0.19 -29.61
CA GLU A 524 -30.31 0.60 -30.02
C GLU A 524 -31.33 -0.32 -30.72
N ALA A 525 -32.44 0.24 -31.19
CA ALA A 525 -33.34 -0.52 -32.04
C ALA A 525 -32.85 -0.43 -33.50
N PRO A 526 -32.97 -1.51 -34.31
CA PRO A 526 -32.42 -1.54 -35.67
C PRO A 526 -32.76 -0.32 -36.51
N VAL A 527 -31.76 0.37 -37.04
CA VAL A 527 -31.96 1.57 -37.85
C VAL A 527 -32.43 1.17 -39.25
N ILE A 528 -33.72 1.37 -39.50
CA ILE A 528 -34.32 1.26 -40.84
C ILE A 528 -34.00 2.56 -41.61
N SER A 529 -33.12 2.47 -42.59
CA SER A 529 -32.70 3.57 -43.47
C SER A 529 -32.98 3.23 -44.94
N ASN A 530 -32.93 4.23 -45.82
CA ASN A 530 -33.21 4.06 -47.26
C ASN A 530 -34.55 3.35 -47.59
N ALA A 531 -35.51 3.37 -46.66
CA ALA A 531 -36.84 2.82 -46.84
C ALA A 531 -37.54 3.56 -47.97
N LYS A 532 -37.76 2.87 -49.08
CA LYS A 532 -38.31 3.45 -50.30
C LYS A 532 -39.13 2.43 -51.07
N ILE A 533 -40.09 2.98 -51.80
CA ILE A 533 -40.83 2.27 -52.83
C ILE A 533 -40.17 2.56 -54.18
N THR A 534 -40.02 1.54 -55.02
CA THR A 534 -39.52 1.63 -56.40
C THR A 534 -40.39 0.79 -57.34
N ASN A 535 -40.15 0.87 -58.65
CA ASN A 535 -40.88 0.10 -59.68
C ASN A 535 -42.41 0.28 -59.61
N VAL A 536 -42.89 1.44 -59.15
CA VAL A 536 -44.34 1.71 -59.06
C VAL A 536 -44.93 1.68 -60.46
N SER A 537 -45.87 0.77 -60.63
CA SER A 537 -46.55 0.48 -61.88
C SER A 537 -47.97 0.07 -61.58
N ARG A 538 -48.84 0.04 -62.60
CA ARG A 538 -50.22 -0.44 -62.44
C ARG A 538 -50.31 -1.91 -61.96
N SER A 539 -49.23 -2.68 -62.10
CA SER A 539 -49.11 -4.09 -61.67
C SER A 539 -48.57 -4.30 -60.26
N GLY A 540 -48.00 -3.28 -59.62
CA GLY A 540 -47.29 -3.45 -58.35
C GLY A 540 -46.18 -2.43 -58.12
N TYR A 541 -45.48 -2.62 -57.01
CA TYR A 541 -44.31 -1.85 -56.62
C TYR A 541 -43.37 -2.72 -55.79
N THR A 542 -42.09 -2.35 -55.74
CA THR A 542 -41.08 -2.98 -54.88
C THR A 542 -40.87 -2.12 -53.64
N VAL A 543 -40.81 -2.72 -52.46
CA VAL A 543 -40.39 -2.02 -51.23
C VAL A 543 -39.00 -2.50 -50.87
N THR A 544 -38.08 -1.57 -50.67
CA THR A 544 -36.71 -1.84 -50.24
C THR A 544 -36.37 -0.97 -49.04
N CYS A 545 -35.70 -1.52 -48.04
CA CYS A 545 -35.01 -0.73 -47.03
C CYS A 545 -33.61 -1.30 -46.78
N THR A 546 -32.72 -0.46 -46.27
CA THR A 546 -31.51 -0.92 -45.59
C THR A 546 -31.83 -1.04 -44.11
N VAL A 547 -31.47 -2.15 -43.48
CA VAL A 547 -31.49 -2.26 -42.01
C VAL A 547 -30.06 -2.44 -41.54
N THR A 548 -29.63 -1.50 -40.71
CA THR A 548 -28.34 -1.50 -40.02
C THR A 548 -28.61 -1.49 -38.53
N ASP A 549 -27.84 -2.26 -37.79
CA ASP A 549 -28.02 -2.51 -36.37
C ASP A 549 -26.62 -2.58 -35.77
N ASP A 550 -26.46 -2.14 -34.52
CA ASP A 550 -25.22 -2.31 -33.75
C ASP A 550 -25.06 -3.77 -33.26
N ASN A 551 -26.14 -4.56 -33.36
CA ASN A 551 -26.17 -6.00 -33.18
C ASN A 551 -26.54 -6.76 -34.47
N ALA A 552 -26.92 -8.04 -34.36
CA ALA A 552 -27.34 -8.87 -35.47
C ALA A 552 -28.86 -8.75 -35.71
N VAL A 553 -29.26 -8.18 -36.85
CA VAL A 553 -30.66 -8.18 -37.31
C VAL A 553 -31.17 -9.62 -37.50
N ASP A 554 -32.19 -9.99 -36.71
CA ASP A 554 -32.90 -11.28 -36.78
C ASP A 554 -33.80 -11.34 -38.00
N ARG A 555 -34.77 -10.42 -38.10
CA ARG A 555 -35.79 -10.44 -39.17
C ARG A 555 -36.38 -9.06 -39.48
N VAL A 556 -36.89 -8.94 -40.70
CA VAL A 556 -37.64 -7.75 -41.16
C VAL A 556 -38.97 -8.19 -41.76
N LEU A 557 -40.06 -7.62 -41.24
CA LEU A 557 -41.44 -7.88 -41.64
C LEU A 557 -42.05 -6.62 -42.25
N MET A 558 -42.81 -6.77 -43.33
CA MET A 558 -43.38 -5.65 -44.08
C MET A 558 -44.87 -5.91 -44.40
N PRO A 559 -45.81 -5.61 -43.49
CA PRO A 559 -47.24 -5.74 -43.79
C PRO A 559 -47.74 -4.62 -44.71
N THR A 560 -48.58 -4.97 -45.67
CA THR A 560 -49.05 -4.08 -46.75
C THR A 560 -50.55 -4.23 -47.01
N TRP A 561 -51.24 -3.12 -47.29
CA TRP A 561 -52.67 -3.06 -47.66
C TRP A 561 -52.96 -1.88 -48.60
N SER A 562 -54.08 -1.89 -49.33
CA SER A 562 -54.58 -0.72 -50.08
C SER A 562 -55.43 0.20 -49.21
N GLU A 563 -55.45 1.52 -49.45
CA GLU A 563 -56.26 2.45 -48.61
C GLU A 563 -57.78 2.30 -48.88
N ASN A 564 -58.14 1.76 -50.05
CA ASN A 564 -59.54 1.59 -50.47
C ASN A 564 -60.24 0.52 -49.61
N ASN A 565 -61.24 0.96 -48.82
CA ASN A 565 -61.96 0.15 -47.83
C ASN A 565 -61.15 -0.24 -46.58
N GLY A 566 -59.98 0.37 -46.36
CA GLY A 566 -59.14 0.14 -45.19
C GLY A 566 -58.29 -1.13 -45.29
N GLN A 567 -57.92 -1.75 -44.17
CA GLN A 567 -57.04 -2.93 -44.13
C GLN A 567 -57.72 -4.25 -44.58
N ASP A 568 -58.65 -4.20 -45.54
CA ASP A 568 -59.45 -5.36 -45.96
C ASP A 568 -58.73 -6.30 -46.97
N ASP A 569 -57.48 -5.98 -47.33
CA ASP A 569 -56.54 -6.80 -48.11
C ASP A 569 -55.14 -6.94 -47.48
N LEU A 570 -55.01 -6.70 -46.17
CA LEU A 570 -53.73 -6.73 -45.44
C LEU A 570 -52.97 -8.08 -45.59
N ILE A 571 -51.74 -8.01 -46.10
CA ILE A 571 -50.81 -9.16 -46.23
C ILE A 571 -49.49 -8.85 -45.51
N TRP A 572 -49.04 -9.77 -44.65
CA TRP A 572 -47.72 -9.73 -44.00
C TRP A 572 -46.66 -10.40 -44.87
N TYR A 573 -45.64 -9.64 -45.29
CA TYR A 573 -44.50 -10.18 -46.03
C TYR A 573 -43.26 -10.28 -45.13
N THR A 574 -42.51 -11.39 -45.22
CA THR A 574 -41.14 -11.48 -44.70
C THR A 574 -40.18 -11.01 -45.79
N ALA A 575 -39.30 -10.05 -45.48
CA ALA A 575 -38.43 -9.44 -46.48
C ALA A 575 -37.23 -10.33 -46.84
N ASN A 576 -36.89 -10.39 -48.13
CA ASN A 576 -35.73 -11.12 -48.61
C ASN A 576 -34.45 -10.30 -48.37
N ARG A 577 -33.45 -10.88 -47.71
CA ARG A 577 -32.19 -10.22 -47.33
C ARG A 577 -31.11 -10.42 -48.41
N SER A 578 -30.45 -9.34 -48.80
CA SER A 578 -29.21 -9.34 -49.57
C SER A 578 -28.26 -8.28 -49.00
N GLY A 579 -27.20 -8.73 -48.33
CA GLY A 579 -26.38 -7.87 -47.46
C GLY A 579 -27.22 -7.25 -46.34
N ASN A 580 -27.21 -5.92 -46.25
CA ASN A 580 -28.06 -5.15 -45.33
C ASN A 580 -29.36 -4.65 -45.99
N THR A 581 -29.62 -5.01 -47.25
CA THR A 581 -30.85 -4.62 -47.96
C THR A 581 -31.92 -5.69 -47.80
N TYR A 582 -33.13 -5.26 -47.46
CA TYR A 582 -34.32 -6.09 -47.27
C TYR A 582 -35.39 -5.65 -48.27
N THR A 583 -35.93 -6.61 -49.03
CA THR A 583 -36.81 -6.33 -50.18
C THR A 583 -38.05 -7.22 -50.21
N ILE A 584 -39.20 -6.63 -50.53
CA ILE A 584 -40.43 -7.33 -50.93
C ILE A 584 -40.93 -6.81 -52.28
N GLU A 585 -41.68 -7.65 -53.00
CA GLU A 585 -42.41 -7.27 -54.22
C GLU A 585 -43.92 -7.28 -53.92
N VAL A 586 -44.55 -6.11 -53.92
CA VAL A 586 -46.00 -5.95 -53.73
C VAL A 586 -46.65 -5.94 -55.10
N LYS A 587 -47.54 -6.90 -55.38
CA LYS A 587 -48.31 -6.97 -56.63
C LYS A 587 -49.72 -6.44 -56.37
N THR A 588 -50.19 -5.49 -57.16
CA THR A 588 -51.57 -4.97 -57.04
C THR A 588 -52.59 -6.09 -57.23
N SER A 589 -52.26 -7.17 -57.97
CA SER A 589 -53.09 -8.37 -58.08
C SER A 589 -53.39 -9.09 -56.76
N ASN A 590 -52.52 -8.94 -55.75
CA ASN A 590 -52.72 -9.50 -54.41
C ASN A 590 -53.65 -8.61 -53.55
N HIS A 591 -53.92 -7.41 -54.05
CA HIS A 591 -54.59 -6.27 -53.40
C HIS A 591 -55.61 -5.66 -54.39
N LYS A 592 -56.45 -6.53 -54.95
CA LYS A 592 -57.63 -6.25 -55.81
C LYS A 592 -57.38 -5.55 -57.16
N ASN A 593 -56.15 -5.17 -57.48
CA ASN A 593 -55.71 -4.34 -58.62
C ASN A 593 -56.08 -2.86 -58.50
N ASP A 594 -56.24 -2.37 -57.27
CA ASP A 594 -56.66 -1.00 -57.01
C ASP A 594 -55.62 0.02 -57.47
N SER A 595 -56.11 1.16 -57.97
CA SER A 595 -55.30 2.35 -58.23
C SER A 595 -55.47 3.35 -57.09
N GLY A 596 -54.48 4.22 -56.88
CA GLY A 596 -54.42 5.07 -55.69
C GLY A 596 -53.48 4.52 -54.63
N LYS A 597 -53.77 4.80 -53.36
CA LYS A 597 -52.82 4.63 -52.26
C LYS A 597 -52.80 3.23 -51.66
N TYR A 598 -51.60 2.84 -51.25
CA TYR A 598 -51.27 1.62 -50.53
C TYR A 598 -50.32 1.95 -49.39
N HIS A 599 -50.48 1.31 -48.24
CA HIS A 599 -49.59 1.46 -47.09
C HIS A 599 -48.74 0.22 -46.93
N THR A 600 -47.47 0.39 -46.56
CA THR A 600 -46.57 -0.68 -46.13
C THR A 600 -45.83 -0.23 -44.88
N ASP A 601 -46.07 -0.88 -43.74
CA ASP A 601 -45.19 -0.72 -42.58
C ASP A 601 -43.95 -1.59 -42.77
N ILE A 602 -42.86 -1.25 -42.09
CA ILE A 602 -41.63 -2.03 -42.02
C ILE A 602 -41.26 -2.15 -40.54
N TYR A 603 -41.18 -3.38 -40.03
CA TYR A 603 -40.71 -3.73 -38.69
C TYR A 603 -39.39 -4.49 -38.79
N ALA A 604 -38.33 -3.98 -38.16
CA ALA A 604 -37.04 -4.64 -38.08
C ALA A 604 -36.74 -5.04 -36.63
N TYR A 605 -36.28 -6.28 -36.41
CA TYR A 605 -35.96 -6.84 -35.10
C TYR A 605 -34.48 -7.23 -35.02
N ASP A 606 -33.82 -6.91 -33.90
CA ASP A 606 -32.48 -7.42 -33.56
C ASP A 606 -32.57 -8.84 -32.93
N SER A 607 -31.41 -9.40 -32.58
CA SER A 607 -31.30 -10.68 -31.87
C SER A 607 -31.64 -10.62 -30.38
N GLU A 608 -31.81 -9.43 -29.78
CA GLU A 608 -32.15 -9.23 -28.37
C GLU A 608 -33.65 -8.90 -28.13
N GLY A 609 -34.41 -8.65 -29.21
CA GLY A 609 -35.85 -8.40 -29.20
C GLY A 609 -36.28 -6.92 -29.36
N LYS A 610 -35.35 -5.99 -29.61
CA LYS A 610 -35.66 -4.58 -29.92
C LYS A 610 -36.22 -4.44 -31.32
N VAL A 611 -37.06 -3.42 -31.50
CA VAL A 611 -37.82 -3.23 -32.75
C VAL A 611 -37.89 -1.77 -33.16
N SER A 612 -37.67 -1.52 -34.45
CA SER A 612 -37.93 -0.24 -35.10
C SER A 612 -39.06 -0.36 -36.12
N LYS A 613 -39.78 0.75 -36.32
CA LYS A 613 -40.87 0.86 -37.29
C LYS A 613 -40.64 2.02 -38.26
N VAL A 614 -40.86 1.80 -39.56
CA VAL A 614 -41.03 2.86 -40.57
C VAL A 614 -42.31 2.60 -41.36
N GLU A 615 -43.05 3.65 -41.71
CA GLU A 615 -44.27 3.57 -42.53
C GLU A 615 -44.00 4.16 -43.91
N LEU A 616 -44.44 3.47 -44.96
CA LEU A 616 -44.36 3.94 -46.34
C LEU A 616 -45.76 3.94 -46.97
N THR A 617 -45.97 4.81 -47.97
CA THR A 617 -47.20 4.83 -48.76
C THR A 617 -46.86 4.93 -50.25
N ALA A 618 -47.34 3.97 -51.06
CA ALA A 618 -47.23 3.98 -52.52
C ALA A 618 -48.51 4.53 -53.13
N THR A 619 -48.43 5.35 -54.18
CA THR A 619 -49.62 5.71 -54.99
C THR A 619 -49.44 5.14 -56.39
N VAL A 620 -50.33 4.23 -56.79
CA VAL A 620 -50.33 3.58 -58.10
C VAL A 620 -50.93 4.55 -59.16
N PRO A 621 -50.17 4.98 -60.19
CA PRO A 621 -50.44 6.23 -60.94
C PRO A 621 -51.39 6.14 -62.17
N GLY A 622 -51.72 7.33 -62.70
CA GLY A 622 -52.36 7.61 -64.00
C GLY A 622 -51.38 8.11 -65.09
N ALA A 623 -51.84 8.86 -66.09
CA ALA A 623 -51.08 9.22 -67.32
C ALA A 623 -50.16 10.48 -67.23
N ASN A 624 -49.24 10.64 -68.19
CA ASN A 624 -47.94 11.35 -68.11
C ASN A 624 -47.85 12.84 -68.58
N GLU A 625 -46.98 13.64 -67.92
CA GLU A 625 -46.54 15.01 -68.25
C GLU A 625 -45.05 15.14 -68.70
N ALA A 626 -44.17 15.88 -68.01
CA ALA A 626 -42.84 16.30 -68.50
C ALA A 626 -41.76 16.48 -67.38
N PRO A 627 -40.44 16.42 -67.68
CA PRO A 627 -39.42 16.37 -66.63
C PRO A 627 -39.32 17.62 -65.76
N VAL A 628 -39.32 17.41 -64.45
CA VAL A 628 -39.07 18.42 -63.41
C VAL A 628 -37.64 18.27 -62.89
N ILE A 629 -36.86 19.35 -62.97
CA ILE A 629 -35.55 19.46 -62.32
C ILE A 629 -35.74 20.12 -60.95
N SER A 630 -35.20 19.52 -59.90
CA SER A 630 -35.26 20.00 -58.52
C SER A 630 -33.93 19.77 -57.79
N ASN A 631 -33.74 20.37 -56.61
CA ASN A 631 -32.56 20.19 -55.75
C ASN A 631 -31.20 20.44 -56.44
N ALA A 632 -31.18 21.27 -57.50
CA ALA A 632 -29.97 21.66 -58.20
C ALA A 632 -29.06 22.47 -57.25
N LYS A 633 -27.86 21.95 -56.96
CA LYS A 633 -26.90 22.57 -56.04
C LYS A 633 -25.45 22.20 -56.37
N ILE A 634 -24.54 23.07 -55.94
CA ILE A 634 -23.10 22.83 -55.95
C ILE A 634 -22.64 22.49 -54.54
N THR A 635 -21.72 21.53 -54.41
CA THR A 635 -21.10 21.08 -53.15
C THR A 635 -19.61 20.80 -53.36
N ASN A 636 -18.86 20.62 -52.28
CA ASN A 636 -17.44 20.24 -52.30
C ASN A 636 -16.54 21.21 -53.09
N VAL A 637 -16.80 22.53 -52.98
CA VAL A 637 -16.01 23.55 -53.67
C VAL A 637 -14.62 23.65 -53.05
N SER A 638 -13.58 23.45 -53.85
CA SER A 638 -12.17 23.49 -53.47
C SER A 638 -11.32 24.05 -54.61
N ARG A 639 -10.04 24.33 -54.35
CA ARG A 639 -9.02 24.68 -55.35
C ARG A 639 -8.92 23.67 -56.51
N SER A 640 -9.25 22.39 -56.25
CA SER A 640 -9.17 21.29 -57.21
C SER A 640 -10.41 21.11 -58.10
N GLY A 641 -11.55 21.71 -57.72
CA GLY A 641 -12.83 21.41 -58.35
C GLY A 641 -14.04 21.54 -57.43
N TYR A 642 -15.20 21.15 -57.95
CA TYR A 642 -16.47 21.10 -57.22
C TYR A 642 -17.41 20.03 -57.80
N THR A 643 -18.42 19.64 -57.03
CA THR A 643 -19.46 18.68 -57.45
C THR A 643 -20.75 19.43 -57.76
N VAL A 644 -21.39 19.14 -58.89
CA VAL A 644 -22.74 19.64 -59.22
C VAL A 644 -23.71 18.47 -59.14
N THR A 645 -24.83 18.66 -58.44
CA THR A 645 -25.88 17.64 -58.25
C THR A 645 -27.26 18.24 -58.53
N CYS A 646 -28.16 17.46 -59.12
CA CYS A 646 -29.58 17.78 -59.16
C CYS A 646 -30.43 16.50 -59.11
N THR A 647 -31.72 16.64 -58.82
CA THR A 647 -32.71 15.57 -58.97
C THR A 647 -33.58 15.84 -60.20
N VAL A 648 -33.81 14.84 -61.04
CA VAL A 648 -34.75 14.93 -62.17
C VAL A 648 -35.80 13.84 -62.02
N THR A 649 -37.07 14.25 -62.07
CA THR A 649 -38.24 13.37 -62.03
C THR A 649 -39.10 13.62 -63.25
N ASP A 650 -39.65 12.56 -63.84
CA ASP A 650 -40.56 12.60 -64.98
C ASP A 650 -41.59 11.49 -64.77
N ASP A 651 -42.81 11.63 -65.30
CA ASP A 651 -43.85 10.60 -65.14
C ASP A 651 -43.73 9.48 -66.19
N ASN A 652 -42.77 9.63 -67.11
CA ASN A 652 -42.30 8.69 -68.11
C ASN A 652 -40.83 8.31 -67.77
N ALA A 653 -39.92 8.20 -68.76
CA ALA A 653 -38.51 7.91 -68.56
C ALA A 653 -37.62 9.10 -68.98
N VAL A 654 -36.77 9.58 -68.07
CA VAL A 654 -35.72 10.56 -68.36
C VAL A 654 -34.65 9.91 -69.27
N ASP A 655 -34.47 10.45 -70.48
CA ASP A 655 -33.48 10.02 -71.48
C ASP A 655 -32.06 10.40 -71.04
N ARG A 656 -31.80 11.69 -70.80
CA ARG A 656 -30.47 12.20 -70.47
C ARG A 656 -30.49 13.53 -69.72
N VAL A 657 -29.40 13.79 -69.00
CA VAL A 657 -29.11 15.08 -68.35
C VAL A 657 -27.71 15.54 -68.75
N LEU A 658 -27.62 16.78 -69.23
CA LEU A 658 -26.38 17.42 -69.70
C LEU A 658 -26.08 18.65 -68.85
N MET A 659 -24.81 18.83 -68.50
CA MET A 659 -24.33 19.89 -67.61
C MET A 659 -23.10 20.61 -68.18
N PRO A 660 -23.25 21.53 -69.15
CA PRO A 660 -22.13 22.32 -69.66
C PRO A 660 -21.60 23.28 -68.61
N THR A 661 -20.27 23.37 -68.49
CA THR A 661 -19.58 24.15 -67.47
C THR A 661 -18.38 24.90 -68.06
N TRP A 662 -18.15 26.14 -67.60
CA TRP A 662 -17.02 27.00 -67.98
C TRP A 662 -16.58 27.91 -66.82
N SER A 663 -15.34 28.40 -66.84
CA SER A 663 -14.89 29.47 -65.94
C SER A 663 -15.28 30.84 -66.50
N GLU A 664 -15.50 31.85 -65.63
CA GLU A 664 -15.87 33.20 -66.09
C GLU A 664 -14.66 33.97 -66.67
N ASN A 665 -13.44 33.54 -66.35
CA ASN A 665 -12.20 34.14 -66.84
C ASN A 665 -12.08 33.90 -68.36
N ASN A 666 -12.00 34.98 -69.13
CA ASN A 666 -11.98 34.96 -70.61
C ASN A 666 -13.27 34.43 -71.29
N GLY A 667 -14.36 34.24 -70.55
CA GLY A 667 -15.65 33.78 -71.07
C GLY A 667 -15.71 32.27 -71.28
N GLN A 668 -16.50 31.78 -72.23
CA GLN A 668 -16.68 30.33 -72.50
C GLN A 668 -15.49 29.67 -73.22
N ASP A 669 -14.26 30.14 -73.02
CA ASP A 669 -13.08 29.69 -73.75
C ASP A 669 -12.48 28.35 -73.23
N ASP A 670 -13.07 27.80 -72.17
CA ASP A 670 -12.77 26.51 -71.54
C ASP A 670 -14.04 25.62 -71.36
N LEU A 671 -15.12 25.92 -72.10
CA LEU A 671 -16.42 25.25 -71.98
C LEU A 671 -16.34 23.73 -72.24
N ILE A 672 -16.77 22.94 -71.25
CA ILE A 672 -16.86 21.47 -71.34
C ILE A 672 -18.30 21.01 -71.10
N TRP A 673 -18.82 20.18 -72.01
CA TRP A 673 -20.13 19.54 -71.88
C TRP A 673 -20.04 18.22 -71.13
N TYR A 674 -20.41 18.21 -69.86
CA TYR A 674 -20.48 16.99 -69.07
C TYR A 674 -21.82 16.27 -69.28
N THR A 675 -21.79 14.94 -69.41
CA THR A 675 -22.98 14.08 -69.30
C THR A 675 -23.07 13.60 -67.85
N ALA A 676 -24.21 13.82 -67.20
CA ALA A 676 -24.31 13.58 -65.75
C ALA A 676 -24.44 12.09 -65.40
N ASN A 677 -23.66 11.65 -64.42
CA ASN A 677 -23.74 10.29 -63.89
C ASN A 677 -25.01 10.12 -63.07
N ARG A 678 -25.85 9.14 -63.43
CA ARG A 678 -27.16 8.91 -62.81
C ARG A 678 -27.10 7.86 -61.71
N THR A 679 -27.54 8.24 -60.51
CA THR A 679 -27.77 7.33 -59.38
C THR A 679 -29.18 7.55 -58.84
N GLY A 680 -30.12 6.68 -59.23
CA GLY A 680 -31.56 6.91 -59.02
C GLY A 680 -32.05 8.10 -59.84
N ASN A 681 -32.80 9.01 -59.22
CA ASN A 681 -33.24 10.26 -59.84
C ASN A 681 -32.20 11.39 -59.70
N THR A 682 -31.07 11.14 -59.03
CA THR A 682 -30.00 12.13 -58.83
C THR A 682 -28.98 12.01 -59.96
N TYR A 683 -28.61 13.16 -60.52
CA TYR A 683 -27.66 13.33 -61.60
C TYR A 683 -26.50 14.19 -61.11
N THR A 684 -25.28 13.70 -61.27
CA THR A 684 -24.08 14.30 -60.68
C THR A 684 -22.94 14.43 -61.71
N ILE A 685 -22.23 15.55 -61.67
CA ILE A 685 -20.91 15.71 -62.31
C ILE A 685 -19.86 16.16 -61.28
N GLU A 686 -18.61 15.81 -61.54
CA GLU A 686 -17.43 16.32 -60.84
C GLU A 686 -16.70 17.25 -61.82
N VAL A 687 -16.64 18.54 -61.51
CA VAL A 687 -15.92 19.55 -62.29
C VAL A 687 -14.53 19.70 -61.67
N LYS A 688 -13.48 19.47 -62.46
CA LYS A 688 -12.09 19.62 -62.02
C LYS A 688 -11.50 20.88 -62.62
N THR A 689 -10.91 21.75 -61.80
CA THR A 689 -10.29 23.00 -62.26
C THR A 689 -9.17 22.74 -63.26
N SER A 690 -8.48 21.60 -63.16
CA SER A 690 -7.47 21.15 -64.13
C SER A 690 -7.98 20.90 -65.56
N ASN A 691 -9.28 20.62 -65.74
CA ASN A 691 -9.91 20.57 -67.07
C ASN A 691 -10.22 21.98 -67.62
N HIS A 692 -10.27 22.97 -66.72
CA HIS A 692 -10.61 24.36 -66.94
C HIS A 692 -9.39 25.26 -66.61
N LYS A 693 -8.23 24.90 -67.19
CA LYS A 693 -6.93 25.61 -67.14
C LYS A 693 -6.32 25.86 -65.74
N ASN A 694 -6.95 25.35 -64.68
CA ASN A 694 -6.71 25.68 -63.27
C ASN A 694 -7.05 27.15 -62.93
N ASP A 695 -8.03 27.73 -63.64
CA ASP A 695 -8.52 29.08 -63.33
C ASP A 695 -9.17 29.13 -61.92
N SER A 696 -8.99 30.26 -61.24
CA SER A 696 -9.64 30.57 -59.97
C SER A 696 -10.66 31.69 -60.14
N GLY A 697 -11.61 31.80 -59.21
CA GLY A 697 -12.76 32.69 -59.33
C GLY A 697 -14.03 31.97 -59.80
N LYS A 698 -14.90 32.67 -60.52
CA LYS A 698 -16.26 32.18 -60.82
C LYS A 698 -16.29 31.13 -61.92
N TYR A 699 -17.23 30.19 -61.76
CA TYR A 699 -17.60 29.20 -62.75
C TYR A 699 -19.12 29.15 -62.91
N HIS A 700 -19.59 28.76 -64.10
CA HIS A 700 -21.00 28.63 -64.43
C HIS A 700 -21.30 27.20 -64.91
N THR A 701 -22.44 26.64 -64.49
CA THR A 701 -22.94 25.34 -64.94
C THR A 701 -24.44 25.42 -65.24
N ASP A 702 -24.83 25.22 -66.51
CA ASP A 702 -26.23 24.97 -66.84
C ASP A 702 -26.57 23.49 -66.60
N ILE A 703 -27.86 23.16 -66.45
CA ILE A 703 -28.39 21.80 -66.37
C ILE A 703 -29.58 21.69 -67.32
N TYR A 704 -29.55 20.72 -68.24
CA TYR A 704 -30.64 20.39 -69.16
C TYR A 704 -31.07 18.93 -68.96
N ALA A 705 -32.37 18.67 -68.81
CA ALA A 705 -32.92 17.33 -68.65
C ALA A 705 -34.02 17.02 -69.68
N TYR A 706 -33.98 15.83 -70.28
CA TYR A 706 -34.86 15.41 -71.38
C TYR A 706 -35.63 14.12 -71.03
N ASP A 707 -36.92 14.02 -71.41
CA ASP A 707 -37.64 12.73 -71.41
C ASP A 707 -37.41 11.94 -72.71
N SER A 708 -37.89 10.69 -72.73
CA SER A 708 -37.86 9.79 -73.87
C SER A 708 -38.78 10.20 -75.04
N GLU A 709 -39.64 11.21 -74.87
CA GLU A 709 -40.53 11.75 -75.91
C GLU A 709 -40.06 13.12 -76.45
N GLY A 710 -38.98 13.69 -75.89
CA GLY A 710 -38.32 14.91 -76.32
C GLY A 710 -38.69 16.20 -75.58
N LYS A 711 -39.46 16.16 -74.48
CA LYS A 711 -39.70 17.36 -73.64
C LYS A 711 -38.47 17.64 -72.77
N VAL A 712 -38.27 18.91 -72.41
CA VAL A 712 -37.02 19.39 -71.78
C VAL A 712 -37.27 20.45 -70.71
N SER A 713 -36.45 20.42 -69.65
CA SER A 713 -36.35 21.45 -68.61
C SER A 713 -34.90 21.96 -68.45
N LYS A 714 -34.73 23.19 -67.95
CA LYS A 714 -33.42 23.84 -67.72
C LYS A 714 -33.32 24.49 -66.32
N VAL A 715 -32.16 24.40 -65.68
CA VAL A 715 -31.75 25.18 -64.48
C VAL A 715 -30.29 25.68 -64.66
N GLU A 716 -29.89 26.76 -63.98
CA GLU A 716 -28.53 27.34 -64.04
C GLU A 716 -27.93 27.48 -62.63
N LEU A 717 -26.62 27.30 -62.48
CA LEU A 717 -25.87 27.39 -61.21
C LEU A 717 -24.50 28.08 -61.39
N THR A 718 -23.95 28.63 -60.33
CA THR A 718 -22.60 29.23 -60.32
C THR A 718 -21.79 28.84 -59.09
N ALA A 719 -20.50 28.56 -59.26
CA ALA A 719 -19.51 28.32 -58.20
C ALA A 719 -18.47 29.44 -58.13
N THR A 720 -17.71 29.51 -57.04
CA THR A 720 -16.51 30.36 -56.96
C THR A 720 -15.37 29.56 -56.31
N VAL A 721 -14.32 29.31 -57.08
CA VAL A 721 -13.14 28.54 -56.69
C VAL A 721 -12.10 29.46 -56.02
N PRO A 722 -11.58 29.12 -54.82
CA PRO A 722 -10.56 29.92 -54.12
C PRO A 722 -9.21 30.08 -54.86
N GLY A 723 -8.43 31.09 -54.46
CA GLY A 723 -7.03 31.30 -54.91
C GLY A 723 -6.03 30.34 -54.25
N ALA A 724 -4.73 30.52 -54.48
CA ALA A 724 -3.66 29.68 -53.93
C ALA A 724 -3.55 29.76 -52.39
N ASN A 725 -2.89 28.77 -51.75
CA ASN A 725 -2.63 28.73 -50.31
C ASN A 725 -1.50 29.70 -49.93
N GLU A 726 -1.67 30.44 -48.83
CA GLU A 726 -0.57 31.13 -48.14
C GLU A 726 -0.22 30.34 -46.87
N ALA A 727 0.95 30.59 -46.28
CA ALA A 727 1.36 29.89 -45.06
C ALA A 727 0.82 30.63 -43.80
N PRO A 728 0.51 29.92 -42.70
CA PRO A 728 0.00 30.53 -41.48
C PRO A 728 0.85 31.70 -40.97
N VAL A 729 0.21 32.81 -40.59
CA VAL A 729 0.89 34.00 -40.08
C VAL A 729 0.92 34.00 -38.55
N ILE A 730 2.12 33.86 -37.97
CA ILE A 730 2.37 34.05 -36.54
C ILE A 730 2.53 35.55 -36.25
N SER A 731 1.78 36.06 -35.26
CA SER A 731 1.80 37.45 -34.83
C SER A 731 1.65 37.56 -33.30
N ASN A 732 1.89 38.75 -32.73
CA ASN A 732 1.74 39.04 -31.29
C ASN A 732 2.45 38.06 -30.34
N ALA A 733 3.52 37.41 -30.80
CA ALA A 733 4.27 36.45 -30.00
C ALA A 733 5.04 37.16 -28.88
N LYS A 734 4.93 36.64 -27.65
CA LYS A 734 5.57 37.21 -26.46
C LYS A 734 5.77 36.16 -25.37
N ILE A 735 6.83 36.35 -24.60
CA ILE A 735 7.08 35.67 -23.33
C ILE A 735 6.59 36.57 -22.18
N THR A 736 5.97 35.96 -21.18
CA THR A 736 5.42 36.63 -19.98
C THR A 736 5.61 35.73 -18.76
N ASN A 737 5.43 36.27 -17.55
CA ASN A 737 5.51 35.52 -16.28
C ASN A 737 6.85 34.80 -16.06
N VAL A 738 7.97 35.37 -16.53
CA VAL A 738 9.30 34.76 -16.37
C VAL A 738 9.69 34.70 -14.89
N SER A 739 10.01 33.50 -14.43
CA SER A 739 10.36 33.17 -13.05
C SER A 739 11.29 31.96 -13.02
N ARG A 740 11.90 31.66 -11.88
CA ARG A 740 12.77 30.48 -11.70
C ARG A 740 12.04 29.15 -11.97
N SER A 741 10.72 29.09 -11.74
CA SER A 741 9.90 27.90 -11.96
C SER A 741 9.40 27.76 -13.40
N GLY A 742 9.38 28.81 -14.22
CA GLY A 742 8.75 28.76 -15.53
C GLY A 742 8.43 30.11 -16.16
N TYR A 743 7.85 30.04 -17.36
CA TYR A 743 7.33 31.21 -18.09
C TYR A 743 6.18 30.83 -19.04
N THR A 744 5.35 31.81 -19.40
CA THR A 744 4.24 31.64 -20.33
C THR A 744 4.61 32.20 -21.70
N VAL A 745 4.50 31.40 -22.76
CA VAL A 745 4.64 31.85 -24.15
C VAL A 745 3.25 31.95 -24.78
N THR A 746 2.96 33.08 -25.41
CA THR A 746 1.68 33.31 -26.10
C THR A 746 1.93 33.86 -27.50
N CYS A 747 1.15 33.45 -28.49
CA CYS A 747 1.12 34.07 -29.82
C CYS A 747 -0.30 34.06 -30.40
N THR A 748 -0.50 34.77 -31.51
CA THR A 748 -1.71 34.70 -32.34
C THR A 748 -1.34 34.10 -33.68
N VAL A 749 -2.11 33.11 -34.15
CA VAL A 749 -1.94 32.53 -35.49
C VAL A 749 -3.21 32.76 -36.31
N THR A 750 -3.04 33.25 -37.53
CA THR A 750 -4.11 33.49 -38.50
C THR A 750 -3.68 32.94 -39.86
N ASP A 751 -4.62 32.38 -40.60
CA ASP A 751 -4.34 31.67 -41.84
C ASP A 751 -5.50 31.88 -42.84
N ASP A 752 -5.27 31.70 -44.15
CA ASP A 752 -6.36 31.69 -45.15
C ASP A 752 -7.12 30.35 -45.20
N ASN A 753 -6.56 29.32 -44.56
CA ASN A 753 -7.11 27.99 -44.41
C ASN A 753 -7.20 27.58 -42.91
N ALA A 754 -7.29 26.28 -42.60
CA ALA A 754 -7.44 25.79 -41.24
C ALA A 754 -6.08 25.46 -40.60
N VAL A 755 -5.71 26.18 -39.53
CA VAL A 755 -4.52 25.88 -38.72
C VAL A 755 -4.69 24.50 -38.04
N ASP A 756 -3.86 23.53 -38.43
CA ASP A 756 -3.80 22.17 -37.87
C ASP A 756 -3.23 22.20 -36.45
N ARG A 757 -2.00 22.70 -36.29
CA ARG A 757 -1.29 22.68 -35.00
C ARG A 757 -0.26 23.79 -34.85
N VAL A 758 0.02 24.14 -33.60
CA VAL A 758 1.12 25.02 -33.21
C VAL A 758 1.99 24.30 -32.19
N LEU A 759 3.28 24.17 -32.52
CA LEU A 759 4.29 23.52 -31.70
C LEU A 759 5.32 24.55 -31.24
N MET A 760 5.77 24.44 -30.00
CA MET A 760 6.69 25.39 -29.38
C MET A 760 7.86 24.67 -28.68
N PRO A 761 8.88 24.19 -29.42
CA PRO A 761 10.01 23.52 -28.82
C PRO A 761 10.88 24.49 -28.01
N THR A 762 11.30 24.05 -26.82
CA THR A 762 12.05 24.85 -25.84
C THR A 762 13.27 24.09 -25.32
N TRP A 763 14.38 24.79 -25.09
CA TRP A 763 15.64 24.23 -24.57
C TRP A 763 16.54 25.30 -23.92
N SER A 764 17.40 24.88 -23.00
CA SER A 764 18.45 25.69 -22.36
C SER A 764 19.72 25.73 -23.22
N GLU A 765 20.48 26.84 -23.21
CA GLU A 765 21.80 26.89 -23.86
C GLU A 765 22.91 26.18 -23.07
N ASN A 766 22.67 25.79 -21.81
CA ASN A 766 23.61 24.99 -21.06
C ASN A 766 23.64 23.58 -21.67
N ASN A 767 24.83 23.09 -22.01
CA ASN A 767 25.06 21.78 -22.64
C ASN A 767 24.44 21.56 -24.05
N GLY A 768 23.48 22.40 -24.49
CA GLY A 768 23.21 22.70 -25.90
C GLY A 768 21.75 22.61 -26.34
N GLN A 769 21.24 21.38 -26.46
CA GLN A 769 19.83 21.04 -26.75
C GLN A 769 19.48 19.69 -26.11
N ASP A 770 20.18 19.30 -25.04
CA ASP A 770 20.01 18.02 -24.34
C ASP A 770 18.72 17.98 -23.49
N ASP A 771 18.15 19.13 -23.16
CA ASP A 771 16.87 19.32 -22.48
C ASP A 771 15.70 19.70 -23.43
N LEU A 772 15.87 19.52 -24.75
CA LEU A 772 14.90 19.95 -25.76
C LEU A 772 13.53 19.25 -25.63
N ILE A 773 12.48 20.03 -25.35
CA ILE A 773 11.10 19.55 -25.19
C ILE A 773 10.15 20.25 -26.15
N TRP A 774 9.33 19.47 -26.85
CA TRP A 774 8.32 19.94 -27.81
C TRP A 774 6.96 20.12 -27.15
N TYR A 775 6.62 21.37 -26.81
CA TYR A 775 5.30 21.71 -26.28
C TYR A 775 4.27 21.85 -27.40
N THR A 776 3.05 21.37 -27.20
CA THR A 776 1.89 21.62 -28.10
C THR A 776 1.04 22.72 -27.49
N ALA A 777 0.72 23.77 -28.26
CA ALA A 777 0.09 24.97 -27.71
C ALA A 777 -1.43 24.84 -27.57
N ASN A 778 -1.96 25.25 -26.41
CA ASN A 778 -3.38 25.28 -26.14
C ASN A 778 -4.05 26.45 -26.88
N ARG A 779 -5.12 26.17 -27.65
CA ARG A 779 -5.81 27.17 -28.48
C ARG A 779 -7.04 27.77 -27.79
N THR A 780 -7.10 29.10 -27.72
CA THR A 780 -8.30 29.86 -27.35
C THR A 780 -8.58 30.93 -28.42
N GLY A 781 -9.56 30.70 -29.28
CA GLY A 781 -9.76 31.50 -30.49
C GLY A 781 -8.55 31.36 -31.43
N ASN A 782 -7.97 32.49 -31.83
CA ASN A 782 -6.73 32.52 -32.63
C ASN A 782 -5.46 32.63 -31.77
N THR A 783 -5.59 32.66 -30.43
CA THR A 783 -4.47 32.74 -29.50
C THR A 783 -4.02 31.35 -29.09
N TYR A 784 -2.72 31.12 -29.13
CA TYR A 784 -2.07 29.87 -28.75
C TYR A 784 -1.12 30.13 -27.58
N THR A 785 -1.15 29.26 -26.57
CA THR A 785 -0.42 29.45 -25.32
C THR A 785 0.23 28.16 -24.83
N ILE A 786 1.47 28.24 -24.35
CA ILE A 786 2.10 27.22 -23.51
C ILE A 786 2.55 27.83 -22.18
N GLU A 787 2.65 26.99 -21.16
CA GLU A 787 3.40 27.27 -19.94
C GLU A 787 4.61 26.33 -19.94
N VAL A 788 5.82 26.91 -19.92
CA VAL A 788 7.08 26.19 -19.80
C VAL A 788 7.38 26.05 -18.32
N ASP A 789 7.50 24.81 -17.85
CA ASP A 789 7.93 24.48 -16.49
C ASP A 789 9.42 24.15 -16.52
N MET A 790 10.23 24.93 -15.78
CA MET A 790 11.69 24.74 -15.73
C MET A 790 12.10 23.42 -15.08
N MET A 791 11.21 22.74 -14.34
CA MET A 791 11.46 21.38 -13.84
C MET A 791 11.74 20.38 -14.96
N ASN A 792 11.09 20.55 -16.12
CA ASN A 792 11.32 19.72 -17.29
C ASN A 792 12.66 20.02 -17.98
N HIS A 793 13.23 21.20 -17.70
CA HIS A 793 14.49 21.73 -18.22
C HIS A 793 15.59 21.69 -17.14
N ASN A 794 15.56 20.70 -16.25
CA ASN A 794 16.49 20.49 -15.14
C ASN A 794 16.71 21.70 -14.19
N TYR A 795 15.81 22.68 -14.22
CA TYR A 795 16.01 24.01 -13.66
C TYR A 795 17.32 24.68 -14.14
N ASP A 796 17.67 24.56 -15.41
CA ASP A 796 18.80 25.29 -15.99
C ASP A 796 18.65 26.81 -15.84
N THR A 797 19.77 27.50 -15.63
CA THR A 797 19.86 28.96 -15.52
C THR A 797 20.57 29.55 -16.73
N GLY A 798 20.31 30.81 -17.06
CA GLY A 798 20.84 31.45 -18.27
C GLY A 798 19.80 31.52 -19.38
N LYS A 799 20.27 31.50 -20.64
CA LYS A 799 19.42 31.72 -21.82
C LYS A 799 18.64 30.45 -22.18
N ILE A 800 17.33 30.60 -22.29
CA ILE A 800 16.39 29.56 -22.74
C ILE A 800 15.78 30.04 -24.06
N ASN A 801 15.75 29.17 -25.07
CA ASN A 801 15.16 29.47 -26.37
C ASN A 801 13.80 28.75 -26.47
N THR A 802 12.81 29.40 -27.08
CA THR A 802 11.54 28.79 -27.48
C THR A 802 11.22 29.20 -28.92
N ASP A 803 11.28 28.25 -29.85
CA ASP A 803 10.76 28.47 -31.19
C ASP A 803 9.24 28.28 -31.22
N ILE A 804 8.58 28.80 -32.25
CA ILE A 804 7.16 28.62 -32.54
C ILE A 804 7.03 28.17 -33.99
N TYR A 805 6.38 27.03 -34.22
CA TYR A 805 6.03 26.49 -35.52
C TYR A 805 4.51 26.41 -35.65
N ALA A 806 3.93 27.01 -36.69
CA ALA A 806 2.50 26.94 -36.98
C ALA A 806 2.28 26.26 -38.34
N TYR A 807 1.40 25.24 -38.38
CA TYR A 807 1.08 24.44 -39.57
C TYR A 807 -0.40 24.58 -39.94
N ASP A 808 -0.71 24.62 -41.24
CA ASP A 808 -2.07 24.42 -41.76
C ASP A 808 -2.36 22.94 -42.05
N ASP A 809 -3.58 22.65 -42.54
CA ASP A 809 -4.02 21.30 -42.91
C ASP A 809 -3.62 20.86 -44.33
N GLU A 810 -3.06 21.75 -45.17
CA GLU A 810 -2.46 21.42 -46.47
C GLU A 810 -0.93 21.14 -46.36
N GLY A 811 -0.31 21.47 -45.23
CA GLY A 811 1.07 21.16 -44.84
C GLY A 811 2.08 22.31 -44.94
N GLU A 812 1.65 23.53 -45.27
CA GLU A 812 2.51 24.72 -45.22
C GLU A 812 2.71 25.19 -43.77
N TYR A 813 3.81 25.89 -43.51
CA TYR A 813 4.15 26.32 -42.14
C TYR A 813 4.94 27.62 -42.08
N SER A 814 4.88 28.27 -40.93
CA SER A 814 5.77 29.37 -40.56
C SER A 814 6.50 29.11 -39.25
N LYS A 815 7.65 29.79 -39.07
CA LYS A 815 8.48 29.75 -37.87
C LYS A 815 8.69 31.16 -37.31
N LEU A 816 8.69 31.28 -35.99
CA LEU A 816 9.20 32.44 -35.26
C LEU A 816 10.09 31.97 -34.09
N GLU A 817 11.15 32.71 -33.76
CA GLU A 817 12.09 32.37 -32.68
C GLU A 817 11.92 33.36 -31.53
N LEU A 818 11.95 32.90 -30.29
CA LEU A 818 11.94 33.71 -29.07
C LEU A 818 13.00 33.20 -28.09
N ASP A 819 13.51 34.08 -27.23
CA ASP A 819 14.39 33.72 -26.13
C ASP A 819 14.05 34.48 -24.84
N THR A 820 14.43 33.88 -23.71
CA THR A 820 14.34 34.50 -22.39
C THR A 820 15.55 34.10 -21.52
N LYS A 821 15.65 34.68 -20.32
CA LYS A 821 16.71 34.37 -19.37
C LYS A 821 16.13 34.02 -18.01
N ILE A 822 16.60 32.92 -17.44
CA ILE A 822 16.31 32.46 -16.08
C ILE A 822 17.51 32.82 -15.20
N GLU A 823 17.27 33.49 -14.07
CA GLU A 823 18.33 33.90 -13.14
C GLU A 823 18.68 32.80 -12.13
N GLU A 824 19.82 32.93 -11.44
CA GLU A 824 20.27 31.98 -10.40
C GLU A 824 19.43 32.07 -9.10
N ASN A 825 19.15 30.91 -8.50
CA ASN A 825 18.40 30.79 -7.24
C ASN A 825 19.02 31.64 -6.11
N GLN A 826 18.20 32.38 -5.36
CA GLN A 826 18.63 33.19 -4.22
C GLN A 826 18.18 32.57 -2.89
N ALA A 827 18.91 32.85 -1.81
CA ALA A 827 18.50 32.37 -0.49
C ALA A 827 17.25 33.12 0.04
N PRO A 828 16.34 32.45 0.77
CA PRO A 828 15.11 33.05 1.29
C PRO A 828 15.33 34.39 2.01
N VAL A 829 14.58 35.41 1.61
CA VAL A 829 14.61 36.74 2.23
C VAL A 829 13.59 36.80 3.37
N ILE A 830 14.10 36.96 4.60
CA ILE A 830 13.30 37.18 5.81
C ILE A 830 13.18 38.69 6.04
N SER A 831 11.96 39.20 6.10
CA SER A 831 11.65 40.64 6.27
C SER A 831 10.47 40.87 7.22
N ASP A 832 10.16 42.14 7.54
CA ASP A 832 9.02 42.52 8.40
C ASP A 832 8.95 41.76 9.75
N VAL A 833 10.11 41.40 10.33
CA VAL A 833 10.17 40.69 11.61
C VAL A 833 9.58 41.55 12.71
N LYS A 834 8.56 41.02 13.39
CA LYS A 834 7.73 41.70 14.39
C LYS A 834 7.52 40.79 15.57
N VAL A 835 7.52 41.41 16.74
CA VAL A 835 7.09 40.80 18.00
C VAL A 835 5.75 41.42 18.38
N ILE A 836 4.75 40.58 18.60
CA ILE A 836 3.43 40.98 19.08
C ILE A 836 3.01 40.14 20.29
N ASN A 837 1.89 40.49 20.93
CA ASN A 837 1.31 39.74 22.04
C ASN A 837 2.28 39.50 23.22
N VAL A 838 3.23 40.41 23.46
CA VAL A 838 4.18 40.30 24.58
C VAL A 838 3.43 40.40 25.91
N THR A 839 3.43 39.31 26.67
CA THR A 839 2.87 39.22 28.02
C THR A 839 3.99 38.96 29.03
N SER A 840 3.66 38.49 30.24
CA SER A 840 4.62 37.87 31.17
C SER A 840 4.99 36.44 30.78
N ASP A 841 4.17 35.75 30.00
CA ASP A 841 4.27 34.30 29.82
C ASP A 841 4.62 33.89 28.38
N GLU A 842 4.36 34.75 27.40
CA GLU A 842 4.60 34.47 25.98
C GLU A 842 4.77 35.73 25.12
N TYR A 843 5.30 35.53 23.91
CA TYR A 843 5.29 36.49 22.81
C TYR A 843 5.17 35.78 21.46
N THR A 844 4.55 36.43 20.48
CA THR A 844 4.45 35.89 19.12
C THR A 844 5.45 36.59 18.20
N VAL A 845 6.32 35.81 17.56
CA VAL A 845 7.19 36.24 16.46
C VAL A 845 6.44 36.05 15.14
N ILE A 846 6.40 37.10 14.34
CA ILE A 846 5.84 37.08 12.98
C ILE A 846 6.89 37.67 12.04
N CYS A 847 7.21 37.00 10.95
CA CYS A 847 8.00 37.59 9.87
C CYS A 847 7.39 37.25 8.50
N LYS A 848 7.71 38.08 7.51
CA LYS A 848 7.51 37.72 6.10
C LYS A 848 8.71 36.93 5.63
N VAL A 849 8.45 35.89 4.86
CA VAL A 849 9.47 35.10 4.17
C VAL A 849 9.09 35.04 2.69
N THR A 850 10.03 35.41 1.84
CA THR A 850 9.86 35.49 0.38
C THR A 850 11.09 34.93 -0.29
N ASP A 851 10.88 34.24 -1.40
CA ASP A 851 11.88 33.43 -2.09
C ASP A 851 11.52 33.39 -3.58
N ASP A 852 12.48 33.17 -4.49
CA ASP A 852 12.21 33.07 -5.92
C ASP A 852 11.77 31.67 -6.39
N LEU A 853 11.87 30.66 -5.52
CA LEU A 853 11.26 29.34 -5.69
C LEU A 853 10.06 29.14 -4.75
N GLU A 854 10.31 28.75 -3.50
CA GLU A 854 9.31 28.43 -2.47
C GLU A 854 10.01 28.20 -1.13
N VAL A 855 9.58 28.91 -0.08
CA VAL A 855 10.01 28.63 1.30
C VAL A 855 9.30 27.37 1.81
N VAL A 856 10.03 26.28 2.05
CA VAL A 856 9.47 24.98 2.45
C VAL A 856 9.37 24.80 3.97
N ARG A 857 10.18 25.52 4.76
CA ARG A 857 10.08 25.54 6.23
C ARG A 857 10.69 26.82 6.82
N VAL A 858 10.23 27.20 8.01
CA VAL A 858 10.84 28.26 8.83
C VAL A 858 11.02 27.76 10.26
N GLN A 859 12.25 27.84 10.78
CA GLN A 859 12.60 27.42 12.13
C GLN A 859 13.01 28.63 12.98
N MET A 860 12.54 28.66 14.22
CA MET A 860 12.74 29.77 15.16
C MET A 860 13.35 29.30 16.49
N PRO A 861 14.64 28.90 16.51
CA PRO A 861 15.29 28.52 17.76
C PRO A 861 15.36 29.70 18.73
N THR A 862 14.93 29.44 19.96
CA THR A 862 14.76 30.45 21.01
C THR A 862 15.36 29.96 22.33
N TRP A 863 15.90 30.87 23.12
CA TRP A 863 16.50 30.61 24.44
C TRP A 863 16.47 31.87 25.31
N THR A 864 16.67 31.74 26.62
CA THR A 864 16.86 32.88 27.53
C THR A 864 18.32 33.27 27.66
N VAL A 865 18.61 34.57 27.84
CA VAL A 865 19.97 35.09 28.03
C VAL A 865 20.56 34.65 29.38
N ASN A 866 19.71 34.24 30.33
CA ASN A 866 20.13 33.65 31.59
C ASN A 866 20.85 32.33 31.31
N ASN A 867 22.01 32.10 31.93
CA ASN A 867 22.82 30.86 31.83
C ASN A 867 23.30 30.44 30.41
N GLY A 868 22.84 31.06 29.33
CA GLY A 868 23.47 31.05 28.01
C GLY A 868 22.55 30.55 26.89
N GLN A 869 22.55 29.24 26.64
CA GLN A 869 21.66 28.53 25.70
C GLN A 869 21.26 27.17 26.30
N ASP A 870 21.24 27.06 27.64
CA ASP A 870 20.90 25.82 28.35
C ASP A 870 19.42 25.43 28.23
N ASP A 871 18.56 26.37 27.81
CA ASP A 871 17.13 26.19 27.57
C ASP A 871 16.73 26.37 26.09
N ILE A 872 17.66 26.17 25.14
CA ILE A 872 17.40 26.38 23.72
C ILE A 872 16.39 25.35 23.15
N VAL A 873 15.28 25.85 22.61
CA VAL A 873 14.25 25.05 21.94
C VAL A 873 14.14 25.45 20.48
N TRP A 874 14.16 24.45 19.59
CA TRP A 874 13.99 24.64 18.14
C TRP A 874 12.52 24.50 17.77
N HIS A 875 11.87 25.64 17.54
CA HIS A 875 10.47 25.67 17.12
C HIS A 875 10.32 25.71 15.60
N GLU A 876 9.27 25.10 15.06
CA GLU A 876 8.88 25.23 13.65
C GLU A 876 7.70 26.19 13.55
N ALA A 877 7.81 27.20 12.68
CA ALA A 877 6.84 28.27 12.57
C ALA A 877 5.72 27.92 11.56
N GLU A 878 4.49 28.32 11.88
CA GLU A 878 3.36 28.17 10.97
C GLU A 878 3.52 29.12 9.79
N LEU A 879 3.77 28.57 8.60
CA LEU A 879 3.92 29.33 7.36
C LEU A 879 2.60 29.39 6.59
N LYS A 880 2.01 30.60 6.48
CA LYS A 880 0.79 30.87 5.71
C LYS A 880 0.97 32.11 4.84
N ASN A 881 0.78 31.98 3.53
CA ASN A 881 0.82 33.08 2.56
C ASN A 881 2.11 33.95 2.66
N GLY A 882 3.28 33.31 2.80
CA GLY A 882 4.56 34.02 2.93
C GLY A 882 4.75 34.71 4.30
N VAL A 883 3.93 34.41 5.30
CA VAL A 883 4.08 34.88 6.68
C VAL A 883 4.33 33.69 7.59
N ALA A 884 5.48 33.67 8.26
CA ALA A 884 5.81 32.69 9.28
C ALA A 884 5.46 33.23 10.66
N THR A 885 4.70 32.46 11.44
CA THR A 885 4.21 32.84 12.78
C THR A 885 4.55 31.76 13.79
N PHE A 886 5.13 32.14 14.93
CA PHE A 886 5.34 31.24 16.06
C PHE A 886 5.16 31.97 17.40
N THR A 887 4.58 31.31 18.41
CA THR A 887 4.43 31.86 19.77
C THR A 887 5.40 31.16 20.72
N VAL A 888 6.40 31.90 21.19
CA VAL A 888 7.33 31.47 22.22
C VAL A 888 6.63 31.59 23.57
N ASN A 889 6.63 30.52 24.37
CA ASN A 889 6.05 30.51 25.70
C ASN A 889 7.12 30.15 26.75
N ARG A 890 7.20 30.89 27.86
CA ARG A 890 8.25 30.70 28.88
C ARG A 890 8.23 29.31 29.52
N LYS A 891 7.12 28.56 29.45
CA LYS A 891 7.02 27.19 29.94
C LYS A 891 8.03 26.24 29.25
N ASP A 892 8.36 26.55 27.99
CA ASP A 892 9.32 25.78 27.19
C ASP A 892 10.78 26.16 27.54
N HIS A 893 10.96 27.20 28.36
CA HIS A 893 12.22 27.85 28.72
C HIS A 893 12.32 28.06 30.24
N ASN A 894 12.21 26.97 31.00
CA ASN A 894 12.37 26.90 32.46
C ASN A 894 11.51 27.90 33.30
N PHE A 895 10.43 28.42 32.73
CA PHE A 895 9.57 29.46 33.33
C PHE A 895 10.33 30.72 33.78
N GLU A 896 11.49 31.01 33.16
CA GLU A 896 12.31 32.16 33.52
C GLU A 896 11.69 33.49 33.04
N TYR A 897 12.14 34.59 33.65
CA TYR A 897 11.83 35.95 33.22
C TYR A 897 13.11 36.65 32.78
N GLY A 898 12.97 37.65 31.91
CA GLY A 898 14.10 38.41 31.37
C GLY A 898 14.14 38.37 29.86
N ASP A 899 15.36 38.41 29.34
CA ASP A 899 15.65 38.58 27.91
C ASP A 899 15.67 37.24 27.18
N TYR A 900 14.82 37.11 26.16
CA TYR A 900 14.78 35.99 25.22
C TYR A 900 15.43 36.39 23.90
N ILE A 901 16.15 35.47 23.26
CA ILE A 901 16.67 35.64 21.90
C ILE A 901 16.04 34.59 21.00
N THR A 902 15.38 35.05 19.92
CA THR A 902 14.89 34.18 18.84
C THR A 902 15.66 34.45 17.56
N HIS A 903 16.31 33.42 17.03
CA HIS A 903 16.83 33.41 15.66
C HIS A 903 15.74 32.92 14.69
N ILE A 904 15.86 33.24 13.41
CA ILE A 904 14.92 32.81 12.36
C ILE A 904 15.73 32.27 11.18
N TYR A 905 15.45 31.03 10.80
CA TYR A 905 16.01 30.37 9.62
C TYR A 905 14.88 29.99 8.67
N ALA A 906 14.91 30.50 7.44
CA ALA A 906 13.97 30.11 6.38
C ALA A 906 14.73 29.28 5.34
N TYR A 907 14.12 28.23 4.82
CA TYR A 907 14.75 27.32 3.85
C TYR A 907 13.90 27.24 2.60
N ASP A 908 14.54 27.28 1.43
CA ASP A 908 13.89 27.00 0.14
C ASP A 908 13.83 25.49 -0.14
N ARG A 909 13.30 25.12 -1.31
CA ARG A 909 13.21 23.73 -1.77
C ARG A 909 14.58 23.11 -2.14
N GLU A 910 15.58 23.91 -2.52
CA GLU A 910 16.93 23.43 -2.88
C GLU A 910 17.88 23.32 -1.67
N GLY A 911 17.49 23.83 -0.50
CA GLY A 911 18.24 23.79 0.76
C GLY A 911 19.08 25.04 1.07
N LEU A 912 19.00 26.10 0.25
CA LEU A 912 19.51 27.42 0.61
C LEU A 912 18.76 27.94 1.85
N LYS A 913 19.46 28.76 2.65
CA LYS A 913 18.93 29.26 3.92
C LYS A 913 19.03 30.77 4.05
N GLY A 914 17.88 31.39 4.28
CA GLY A 914 17.77 32.73 4.85
C GLY A 914 18.07 32.70 6.34
N PHE A 915 18.69 33.77 6.85
CA PHE A 915 18.90 33.97 8.29
C PHE A 915 18.51 35.39 8.69
N SER A 916 17.80 35.50 9.81
CA SER A 916 17.49 36.75 10.47
C SER A 916 17.41 36.56 11.98
N ILE A 917 17.36 37.66 12.72
CA ILE A 917 17.22 37.68 14.17
C ILE A 917 15.98 38.49 14.55
N CYS A 918 15.21 37.98 15.51
CA CYS A 918 14.06 38.70 16.05
C CYS A 918 14.47 39.88 16.96
N GLY A 919 15.74 39.93 17.36
CA GLY A 919 16.22 40.76 18.45
C GLY A 919 15.92 40.13 19.81
N THR A 920 16.12 40.92 20.86
CA THR A 920 15.89 40.50 22.25
C THR A 920 14.48 40.90 22.69
N VAL A 921 13.72 39.95 23.23
CA VAL A 921 12.37 40.17 23.78
C VAL A 921 12.40 40.01 25.30
N ASN A 922 12.09 41.07 26.03
CA ASN A 922 12.06 41.04 27.49
C ASN A 922 10.67 40.62 28.00
N LEU A 923 10.52 39.38 28.48
CA LEU A 923 9.36 38.94 29.24
C LEU A 923 9.51 39.45 30.68
N LYS A 924 8.84 40.56 30.97
CA LYS A 924 8.95 41.28 32.24
C LYS A 924 8.39 40.46 33.39
N GLU A 925 9.21 40.26 34.41
CA GLU A 925 8.75 39.78 35.71
C GLU A 925 7.69 40.75 36.28
N PRO A 926 6.54 40.26 36.76
CA PRO A 926 5.52 41.11 37.39
C PRO A 926 6.06 41.83 38.64
N ASP A 927 5.71 43.10 38.83
CA ASP A 927 6.10 43.83 40.05
C ASP A 927 5.38 43.24 41.27
N ILE A 928 6.16 42.57 42.11
CA ILE A 928 5.75 41.95 43.37
C ILE A 928 4.84 42.85 44.23
N ASN A 929 5.07 44.17 44.25
CA ASN A 929 4.30 45.12 45.05
C ASN A 929 2.87 45.30 44.52
N THR A 930 2.68 45.15 43.21
CA THR A 930 1.39 45.30 42.52
C THR A 930 0.69 43.98 42.22
N SER A 931 1.42 42.86 42.27
CA SER A 931 0.85 41.54 42.03
C SER A 931 -0.22 41.19 43.06
N THR A 932 -1.34 40.66 42.56
CA THR A 932 -2.47 40.16 43.37
C THR A 932 -2.38 38.65 43.65
N LYS A 933 -1.33 37.99 43.16
CA LYS A 933 -1.05 36.56 43.30
C LYS A 933 0.46 36.31 43.48
N PRO A 934 0.86 35.16 44.05
CA PRO A 934 2.26 34.73 44.03
C PRO A 934 2.84 34.60 42.62
N ILE A 935 4.12 34.90 42.45
CA ILE A 935 4.88 34.79 41.20
C ILE A 935 5.74 33.53 41.29
N ILE A 936 5.68 32.65 40.29
CA ILE A 936 6.48 31.40 40.20
C ILE A 936 7.43 31.53 39.01
N LYS A 937 8.74 31.34 39.24
CA LYS A 937 9.80 31.46 38.22
C LYS A 937 10.97 30.50 38.47
N ASN A 938 11.88 30.40 37.51
CA ASN A 938 13.14 29.64 37.60
C ASN A 938 12.87 28.16 37.99
N VAL A 939 11.99 27.51 37.24
CA VAL A 939 11.57 26.13 37.50
C VAL A 939 12.59 25.18 36.88
N LYS A 940 13.13 24.24 37.66
CA LYS A 940 14.11 23.27 37.17
C LYS A 940 13.72 21.85 37.60
N ILE A 941 13.87 20.90 36.67
CA ILE A 941 13.74 19.46 36.95
C ILE A 941 15.15 18.86 36.97
N SER A 942 15.47 18.09 38.01
CA SER A 942 16.82 17.59 38.30
C SER A 942 16.79 16.24 39.01
N ASN A 943 17.96 15.61 39.22
CA ASN A 943 18.11 14.33 39.93
C ASN A 943 17.21 13.20 39.39
N ILE A 944 17.03 13.16 38.07
CA ILE A 944 16.18 12.18 37.38
C ILE A 944 16.83 10.80 37.46
N ASN A 945 16.11 9.81 38.00
CA ASN A 945 16.55 8.42 38.11
C ASN A 945 15.35 7.47 38.31
N ASP A 946 15.62 6.17 38.38
CA ASP A 946 14.61 5.11 38.62
C ASP A 946 13.74 5.29 39.88
N SER A 947 14.08 6.23 40.75
CA SER A 947 13.41 6.48 42.03
C SER A 947 12.58 7.77 42.01
N GLY A 948 12.65 8.61 40.97
CA GLY A 948 12.00 9.92 40.97
C GLY A 948 12.74 11.03 40.23
N TYR A 949 12.22 12.26 40.35
CA TYR A 949 12.87 13.51 39.96
C TYR A 949 12.61 14.62 41.01
N THR A 950 13.46 15.63 41.02
CA THR A 950 13.35 16.78 41.92
C THR A 950 12.94 18.01 41.12
N VAL A 951 11.86 18.67 41.53
CA VAL A 951 11.44 19.97 41.01
C VAL A 951 11.89 21.07 41.98
N THR A 952 12.54 22.12 41.48
CA THR A 952 12.79 23.36 42.22
C THR A 952 12.11 24.54 41.53
N CYS A 953 11.72 25.56 42.29
CA CYS A 953 11.21 26.83 41.76
C CYS A 953 11.41 27.98 42.75
N THR A 954 11.47 29.22 42.26
CA THR A 954 11.42 30.43 43.10
C THR A 954 9.99 30.94 43.21
N VAL A 955 9.52 31.27 44.42
CA VAL A 955 8.18 31.84 44.64
C VAL A 955 8.22 33.14 45.45
N LEU A 956 7.61 34.20 44.90
CA LEU A 956 7.61 35.56 45.46
C LEU A 956 6.18 36.11 45.63
N SER A 957 5.92 36.91 46.67
CA SER A 957 4.66 37.66 46.86
C SER A 957 4.87 38.87 47.79
N ASN A 958 4.01 39.89 47.68
CA ASN A 958 3.93 41.00 48.64
C ASN A 958 3.28 40.60 49.97
N ASN A 959 2.57 39.47 50.01
CA ASN A 959 2.01 38.86 51.21
C ASN A 959 2.84 37.63 51.56
N LYS A 960 2.79 37.19 52.82
CA LYS A 960 3.51 35.99 53.26
C LYS A 960 2.99 34.75 52.50
N ILE A 961 3.86 34.05 51.78
CA ILE A 961 3.57 32.73 51.22
C ILE A 961 3.23 31.76 52.36
N THR A 962 2.09 31.07 52.26
CA THR A 962 1.63 30.07 53.24
C THR A 962 2.12 28.68 52.88
N GLU A 963 1.98 28.29 51.61
CA GLU A 963 2.33 26.98 51.10
C GLU A 963 2.65 27.03 49.59
N VAL A 964 3.50 26.10 49.15
CA VAL A 964 3.74 25.81 47.73
C VAL A 964 3.58 24.30 47.56
N LEU A 965 2.68 23.88 46.68
CA LEU A 965 2.28 22.49 46.49
C LEU A 965 2.67 22.00 45.10
N PHE A 966 3.03 20.73 45.01
CA PHE A 966 3.46 20.03 43.81
C PHE A 966 2.56 18.80 43.60
N PRO A 967 1.29 18.98 43.20
CA PRO A 967 0.43 17.86 42.84
C PRO A 967 1.05 17.10 41.66
N THR A 968 1.28 15.80 41.88
CA THR A 968 1.89 14.89 40.91
C THR A 968 1.09 13.61 40.82
N TRP A 969 1.00 13.02 39.63
CA TRP A 969 0.38 11.71 39.39
C TRP A 969 1.02 11.04 38.17
N THR A 970 0.86 9.73 38.03
CA THR A 970 1.26 8.99 36.82
C THR A 970 0.15 9.01 35.78
N TYR A 971 0.47 9.08 34.50
CA TYR A 971 -0.55 9.05 33.43
C TYR A 971 -1.32 7.72 33.35
N LYS A 972 -0.85 6.70 34.06
CA LYS A 972 -1.41 5.35 34.09
C LYS A 972 -2.56 5.34 35.10
N ASN A 973 -3.73 4.86 34.68
CA ASN A 973 -4.98 4.87 35.47
C ASN A 973 -5.53 6.27 35.88
N GLU A 974 -5.23 7.31 35.09
CA GLU A 974 -5.70 8.69 35.29
C GLU A 974 -5.07 9.41 36.50
N GLN A 975 -5.79 9.63 37.60
CA GLN A 975 -5.30 10.33 38.81
C GLN A 975 -5.45 9.44 40.07
N ASP A 976 -5.37 8.12 39.92
CA ASP A 976 -5.56 7.17 41.03
C ASP A 976 -4.43 7.25 42.08
N ASP A 977 -3.26 7.77 41.72
CA ASP A 977 -2.07 7.95 42.56
C ASP A 977 -1.67 9.41 42.83
N LEU A 978 -2.62 10.36 42.70
CA LEU A 978 -2.38 11.79 42.89
C LEU A 978 -1.89 12.15 44.31
N ILE A 979 -0.65 12.63 44.41
CA ILE A 979 -0.04 13.14 45.64
C ILE A 979 0.14 14.66 45.57
N TRP A 980 -0.40 15.38 46.54
CA TRP A 980 -0.16 16.80 46.76
C TRP A 980 1.11 17.02 47.59
N GLY A 981 2.27 17.04 46.93
CA GLY A 981 3.56 17.28 47.59
C GLY A 981 3.67 18.68 48.19
N VAL A 982 4.27 18.83 49.38
CA VAL A 982 4.53 20.16 49.98
C VAL A 982 5.98 20.56 49.77
N GLY A 983 6.21 21.72 49.15
CA GLY A 983 7.52 22.26 48.86
C GLY A 983 8.32 22.63 50.11
N GLN A 984 9.54 22.13 50.22
CA GLN A 984 10.47 22.52 51.26
C GLN A 984 11.11 23.87 50.90
N LYS A 985 10.96 24.86 51.79
CA LYS A 985 11.42 26.23 51.57
C LYS A 985 12.86 26.43 52.02
N LEU A 986 13.71 26.93 51.12
CA LEU A 986 15.04 27.48 51.41
C LEU A 986 15.12 28.91 50.87
N GLU A 987 15.15 29.90 51.77
CA GLU A 987 15.00 31.32 51.45
C GLU A 987 13.74 31.64 50.61
N ASN A 988 13.86 31.81 49.29
CA ASN A 988 12.75 32.03 48.35
C ASN A 988 12.57 30.86 47.35
N GLU A 989 13.44 29.85 47.40
CA GLU A 989 13.34 28.64 46.60
C GLU A 989 12.50 27.59 47.34
N TYR A 990 11.68 26.85 46.59
CA TYR A 990 10.89 25.73 47.06
C TYR A 990 11.26 24.50 46.24
N THR A 991 11.67 23.44 46.93
CA THR A 991 12.03 22.15 46.33
C THR A 991 11.04 21.06 46.73
N PHE A 992 10.66 20.22 45.78
CA PHE A 992 9.93 18.99 46.04
C PHE A 992 10.55 17.83 45.27
N ARG A 993 10.73 16.71 45.97
CA ARG A 993 11.15 15.45 45.37
C ARG A 993 9.91 14.63 45.07
N VAL A 994 9.60 14.45 43.79
CA VAL A 994 8.67 13.41 43.35
C VAL A 994 9.39 12.07 43.49
N ASN A 995 8.90 11.19 44.36
CA ASN A 995 9.40 9.82 44.44
C ASN A 995 8.41 8.87 43.78
N ARG A 996 8.93 7.95 42.95
CA ARG A 996 8.11 6.86 42.39
C ARG A 996 7.48 5.98 43.49
N SER A 997 8.06 5.92 44.69
CA SER A 997 7.48 5.24 45.86
C SER A 997 6.12 5.79 46.29
N ASP A 998 5.89 7.07 46.04
CA ASP A 998 4.68 7.78 46.46
C ASP A 998 3.57 7.64 45.40
N HIS A 999 3.94 7.12 44.21
CA HIS A 999 3.14 6.94 43.00
C HIS A 999 3.12 5.45 42.59
N ASN A 1000 2.63 4.60 43.49
CA ASN A 1000 2.43 3.15 43.32
C ASN A 1000 3.63 2.35 42.75
N TYR A 1001 4.85 2.88 42.87
CA TYR A 1001 6.07 2.36 42.25
C TYR A 1001 6.06 2.32 40.71
N GLU A 1002 5.26 3.15 40.05
CA GLU A 1002 5.03 3.04 38.61
C GLU A 1002 6.13 3.69 37.76
N PHE A 1003 6.64 2.95 36.78
CA PHE A 1003 7.46 3.50 35.70
C PHE A 1003 6.55 4.02 34.58
N GLY A 1004 6.92 5.11 33.93
CA GLY A 1004 6.12 5.75 32.89
C GLY A 1004 6.12 7.28 32.99
N THR A 1005 5.10 7.90 32.40
CA THR A 1005 4.90 9.35 32.35
C THR A 1005 4.27 9.88 33.64
N TYR A 1006 4.86 10.93 34.18
CA TYR A 1006 4.40 11.70 35.33
C TYR A 1006 3.95 13.08 34.88
N VAL A 1007 2.87 13.57 35.49
CA VAL A 1007 2.37 14.94 35.34
C VAL A 1007 2.56 15.63 36.68
N THR A 1008 3.20 16.80 36.71
CA THR A 1008 3.37 17.62 37.93
C THR A 1008 2.94 19.04 37.64
N HIS A 1009 2.15 19.64 38.53
CA HIS A 1009 1.91 21.09 38.53
C HIS A 1009 2.60 21.72 39.74
N ILE A 1010 2.66 23.05 39.79
CA ILE A 1010 3.08 23.82 40.97
C ILE A 1010 1.96 24.81 41.31
N TYR A 1011 1.53 24.84 42.57
CA TYR A 1011 0.57 25.80 43.12
C TYR A 1011 1.23 26.59 44.24
N ALA A 1012 1.09 27.92 44.25
CA ALA A 1012 1.63 28.79 45.30
C ALA A 1012 0.51 29.64 45.91
N TYR A 1013 0.42 29.65 47.25
CA TYR A 1013 -0.62 30.34 48.01
C TYR A 1013 -0.02 31.39 48.96
N ASP A 1014 -0.75 32.47 49.23
CA ASP A 1014 -0.40 33.46 50.25
C ASP A 1014 -1.41 33.56 51.41
N GLU A 1015 -1.04 34.31 52.44
CA GLU A 1015 -1.84 34.51 53.67
C GLU A 1015 -3.19 35.21 53.46
N LYS A 1016 -3.46 35.75 52.26
CA LYS A 1016 -4.76 36.30 51.86
C LYS A 1016 -5.59 35.30 51.05
N GLY A 1017 -5.07 34.10 50.81
CA GLY A 1017 -5.70 33.05 50.00
C GLY A 1017 -5.55 33.25 48.49
N ALA A 1018 -4.67 34.16 48.04
CA ALA A 1018 -4.41 34.30 46.61
C ALA A 1018 -3.52 33.16 46.12
N VAL A 1019 -3.93 32.53 45.01
CA VAL A 1019 -3.24 31.37 44.41
C VAL A 1019 -2.78 31.67 42.99
N ASN A 1020 -1.56 31.22 42.68
CA ASN A 1020 -1.07 31.06 41.31
C ASN A 1020 -0.71 29.59 41.06
N ASN A 1021 -0.82 29.11 39.82
CA ASN A 1021 -0.39 27.77 39.45
C ASN A 1021 0.19 27.72 38.04
N ILE A 1022 1.07 26.75 37.81
CA ILE A 1022 1.65 26.40 36.51
C ILE A 1022 1.71 24.88 36.35
N GLU A 1023 1.51 24.39 35.12
CA GLU A 1023 1.65 22.99 34.73
C GLU A 1023 3.05 22.76 34.15
N LEU A 1024 3.74 21.68 34.53
CA LEU A 1024 5.07 21.36 34.01
C LEU A 1024 4.99 20.43 32.80
N PRO A 1025 5.99 20.44 31.90
CA PRO A 1025 6.12 19.44 30.85
C PRO A 1025 6.12 18.01 31.43
N PHE A 1026 5.51 17.07 30.71
CA PHE A 1026 5.45 15.65 31.10
C PHE A 1026 6.85 15.06 31.29
N HIS A 1027 7.00 14.22 32.33
CA HIS A 1027 8.30 13.69 32.72
C HIS A 1027 8.29 12.16 32.84
N ASN A 1028 9.25 11.45 32.24
CA ASN A 1028 9.29 9.99 32.24
C ASN A 1028 10.29 9.43 33.26
N ILE A 1029 9.85 8.50 34.10
CA ILE A 1029 10.72 7.69 34.97
C ILE A 1029 10.83 6.28 34.39
N ILE A 1030 12.06 5.82 34.16
CA ILE A 1030 12.41 4.51 33.61
C ILE A 1030 13.32 3.73 34.57
N ASN A 1031 13.35 2.39 34.48
CA ASN A 1031 14.19 1.55 35.32
C ASN A 1031 15.64 1.54 34.80
N THR A 1032 16.64 1.78 35.66
CA THR A 1032 18.03 2.03 35.24
C THR A 1032 19.10 1.23 36.00
N THR A 1033 18.75 0.27 36.87
CA THR A 1033 19.72 -0.35 37.79
C THR A 1033 19.77 -1.89 37.68
N GLU A 1034 20.92 -2.44 37.25
CA GLU A 1034 21.21 -3.89 37.29
C GLU A 1034 21.46 -4.37 38.74
N ARG A 1035 20.83 -5.48 39.16
CA ARG A 1035 20.99 -6.11 40.48
C ARG A 1035 20.87 -7.63 40.37
N ILE A 1036 21.55 -8.41 41.22
CA ILE A 1036 21.46 -9.88 41.26
C ILE A 1036 21.16 -10.35 42.69
N GLY A 1037 20.33 -11.39 42.84
CA GLY A 1037 19.98 -12.02 44.11
C GLY A 1037 18.92 -11.27 44.92
N TRP A 1038 18.88 -11.53 46.23
CA TRP A 1038 17.94 -10.86 47.13
C TRP A 1038 18.32 -9.40 47.36
N ALA A 1039 17.44 -8.49 46.95
CA ALA A 1039 17.60 -7.06 47.19
C ALA A 1039 16.36 -6.50 47.90
N TYR A 1040 16.58 -5.55 48.79
CA TYR A 1040 15.52 -4.69 49.29
C TYR A 1040 15.44 -3.44 48.43
N ILE A 1041 14.25 -3.15 47.94
CA ILE A 1041 13.91 -1.92 47.23
C ILE A 1041 12.75 -1.32 48.03
N ASP A 1042 13.01 -0.17 48.64
CA ASP A 1042 12.05 0.62 49.42
C ASP A 1042 11.32 -0.18 50.50
N GLY A 1043 12.10 -0.98 51.24
CA GLY A 1043 11.62 -1.83 52.34
C GLY A 1043 10.92 -3.12 51.90
N GLN A 1044 10.63 -3.28 50.60
CA GLN A 1044 10.06 -4.50 50.04
C GLN A 1044 11.16 -5.41 49.50
N LYS A 1045 10.99 -6.72 49.69
CA LYS A 1045 11.97 -7.73 49.30
C LYS A 1045 11.71 -8.18 47.85
N TYR A 1046 12.75 -8.20 47.03
CA TYR A 1046 12.71 -8.68 45.65
C TYR A 1046 13.83 -9.70 45.43
N PHE A 1047 13.59 -10.65 44.53
CA PHE A 1047 14.64 -11.55 44.04
C PHE A 1047 14.96 -11.23 42.58
N PHE A 1048 16.23 -10.98 42.31
CA PHE A 1048 16.78 -10.83 40.98
C PHE A 1048 17.53 -12.11 40.58
N ASP A 1049 17.35 -12.57 39.34
CA ASP A 1049 18.10 -13.69 38.79
C ASP A 1049 19.55 -13.30 38.45
N ASN A 1050 20.38 -14.26 38.01
CA ASN A 1050 21.79 -14.01 37.67
C ASN A 1050 21.98 -13.23 36.35
N LYS A 1051 20.89 -12.78 35.70
CA LYS A 1051 20.90 -11.90 34.52
C LYS A 1051 20.32 -10.51 34.81
N GLY A 1052 19.90 -10.25 36.04
CA GLY A 1052 19.35 -8.96 36.44
C GLY A 1052 17.84 -8.81 36.29
N ASN A 1053 17.12 -9.89 35.93
CA ASN A 1053 15.67 -9.85 35.83
C ASN A 1053 15.03 -10.09 37.20
N ILE A 1054 13.92 -9.42 37.49
CA ILE A 1054 13.13 -9.70 38.70
C ILE A 1054 12.35 -11.01 38.50
N ALA A 1055 12.38 -11.89 39.51
CA ALA A 1055 11.54 -13.08 39.54
C ALA A 1055 10.08 -12.72 39.84
N GLY A 1056 9.30 -12.53 38.78
CA GLY A 1056 7.91 -12.10 38.83
C GLY A 1056 7.74 -10.57 38.84
N ASN A 1057 6.48 -10.12 38.89
CA ASN A 1057 6.12 -8.70 38.75
C ASN A 1057 5.83 -7.98 40.08
N MET A 1058 6.21 -8.58 41.22
CA MET A 1058 5.85 -8.12 42.58
C MET A 1058 6.92 -8.53 43.60
N PRO A 1059 6.88 -7.96 44.84
CA PRO A 1059 7.77 -8.38 45.92
C PRO A 1059 7.81 -9.90 46.13
N SER A 1060 9.02 -10.43 46.21
CA SER A 1060 9.29 -11.86 46.34
C SER A 1060 9.54 -12.25 47.81
N LYS A 1061 9.17 -13.48 48.17
CA LYS A 1061 9.36 -14.05 49.51
C LYS A 1061 10.46 -15.11 49.52
N LYS A 1062 11.40 -15.01 50.44
CA LYS A 1062 12.46 -15.99 50.64
C LYS A 1062 11.95 -17.11 51.53
N VAL A 1063 11.82 -18.30 50.97
CA VAL A 1063 11.32 -19.48 51.67
C VAL A 1063 12.38 -20.56 51.59
N ILE A 1064 12.60 -21.23 52.71
CA ILE A 1064 13.53 -22.36 52.80
C ILE A 1064 12.74 -23.67 52.88
N ASP A 1065 13.34 -24.76 52.46
CA ASP A 1065 12.80 -26.10 52.72
C ASP A 1065 13.80 -26.94 53.52
N VAL A 1066 13.27 -27.68 54.50
CA VAL A 1066 14.07 -28.32 55.54
C VAL A 1066 13.52 -29.68 55.99
N SER A 1067 14.44 -30.57 56.35
CA SER A 1067 14.18 -31.96 56.73
C SER A 1067 15.15 -32.44 57.81
N SER A 1068 15.10 -33.73 58.18
CA SER A 1068 16.11 -34.35 59.03
C SER A 1068 17.56 -34.19 58.53
N TYR A 1069 17.78 -33.95 57.23
CA TYR A 1069 19.12 -33.78 56.66
C TYR A 1069 19.81 -32.48 57.10
N ASN A 1070 19.05 -31.44 57.46
CA ASN A 1070 19.59 -30.17 57.96
C ASN A 1070 19.94 -30.22 59.45
N GLY A 1071 19.78 -31.37 60.11
CA GLY A 1071 20.15 -31.59 61.50
C GLY A 1071 19.30 -30.79 62.49
N ASN A 1072 19.90 -30.41 63.62
CA ASN A 1072 19.25 -29.57 64.63
C ASN A 1072 19.36 -28.09 64.26
N ILE A 1073 18.21 -27.47 63.98
CA ILE A 1073 18.12 -26.06 63.54
C ILE A 1073 17.92 -25.13 64.75
N ASP A 1074 18.77 -24.11 64.88
CA ASP A 1074 18.51 -22.98 65.78
C ASP A 1074 17.55 -21.98 65.11
N TRP A 1075 16.27 -22.31 65.21
CA TRP A 1075 15.19 -21.52 64.64
C TRP A 1075 15.11 -20.08 65.15
N ASN A 1076 15.66 -19.76 66.33
CA ASN A 1076 15.67 -18.37 66.82
C ASN A 1076 16.65 -17.54 66.00
N THR A 1077 17.86 -18.07 65.76
CA THR A 1077 18.85 -17.46 64.87
C THR A 1077 18.34 -17.39 63.43
N VAL A 1078 17.65 -18.43 62.94
CA VAL A 1078 16.99 -18.40 61.61
C VAL A 1078 15.95 -17.27 61.52
N LYS A 1079 15.08 -17.11 62.52
CA LYS A 1079 14.05 -16.05 62.51
C LYS A 1079 14.63 -14.64 62.62
N GLN A 1080 15.72 -14.47 63.35
CA GLN A 1080 16.33 -13.16 63.61
C GLN A 1080 17.32 -12.73 62.51
N TYR A 1081 18.04 -13.67 61.91
CA TYR A 1081 19.17 -13.38 61.02
C TYR A 1081 19.12 -14.11 59.66
N GLY A 1082 18.23 -15.10 59.48
CA GLY A 1082 18.08 -15.83 58.22
C GLY A 1082 17.33 -15.08 57.12
N ASP A 1083 16.60 -14.01 57.49
CA ASP A 1083 15.79 -13.20 56.55
C ASP A 1083 14.83 -14.06 55.70
N ILE A 1084 14.12 -14.99 56.36
CA ILE A 1084 13.13 -15.87 55.74
C ILE A 1084 11.70 -15.40 56.02
N ASP A 1085 10.83 -15.61 55.03
CA ASP A 1085 9.40 -15.25 55.05
C ASP A 1085 8.49 -16.47 55.28
N GLY A 1086 9.03 -17.69 55.15
CA GLY A 1086 8.34 -18.95 55.43
C GLY A 1086 9.27 -20.17 55.34
N ALA A 1087 8.74 -21.37 55.62
CA ALA A 1087 9.47 -22.62 55.46
C ALA A 1087 8.57 -23.78 54.96
N ILE A 1088 9.07 -24.67 54.09
CA ILE A 1088 8.40 -25.94 53.75
C ILE A 1088 9.08 -27.07 54.53
N LEU A 1089 8.31 -27.84 55.30
CA LEU A 1089 8.85 -28.85 56.20
C LEU A 1089 8.64 -30.26 55.62
N ARG A 1090 9.69 -31.07 55.53
CA ARG A 1090 9.49 -32.49 55.17
C ARG A 1090 8.70 -33.18 56.28
N ILE A 1091 7.55 -33.76 55.95
CA ILE A 1091 6.67 -34.40 56.94
C ILE A 1091 6.97 -35.89 57.12
N ALA A 1092 7.41 -36.56 56.04
CA ALA A 1092 7.68 -37.99 56.01
C ALA A 1092 9.04 -38.28 55.37
N ALA A 1093 9.72 -39.32 55.86
CA ALA A 1093 10.93 -39.89 55.30
C ALA A 1093 10.68 -41.37 54.96
N HIS A 1094 11.41 -41.92 54.00
CA HIS A 1094 11.23 -43.31 53.52
C HIS A 1094 12.48 -44.20 53.71
N PRO A 1095 13.05 -44.30 54.93
CA PRO A 1095 14.22 -45.16 55.17
C PRO A 1095 13.83 -46.64 55.09
N ASN A 1096 14.71 -47.45 54.52
CA ASN A 1096 14.57 -48.92 54.43
C ASN A 1096 13.31 -49.45 53.71
N GLY A 1097 12.59 -48.59 52.98
CA GLY A 1097 11.42 -48.99 52.18
C GLY A 1097 10.06 -48.87 52.89
N GLU A 1098 10.00 -48.18 54.02
CA GLU A 1098 8.75 -47.85 54.71
C GLU A 1098 8.70 -46.35 55.06
N TYR A 1099 7.50 -45.76 55.04
CA TYR A 1099 7.29 -44.38 55.45
C TYR A 1099 7.29 -44.25 56.97
N ILE A 1100 8.13 -43.34 57.48
CA ILE A 1100 8.10 -42.86 58.86
C ILE A 1100 7.93 -41.33 58.87
N GLU A 1101 7.48 -40.79 59.98
CA GLU A 1101 7.52 -39.34 60.20
C GLU A 1101 8.97 -38.85 60.16
N ASP A 1102 9.23 -37.72 59.49
CA ASP A 1102 10.57 -37.12 59.52
C ASP A 1102 10.95 -36.76 60.96
N VAL A 1103 12.09 -37.25 61.41
CA VAL A 1103 12.52 -37.14 62.82
C VAL A 1103 12.68 -35.70 63.33
N GLN A 1104 12.74 -34.71 62.43
CA GLN A 1104 12.75 -33.28 62.77
C GLN A 1104 11.43 -32.56 62.52
N PHE A 1105 10.41 -33.21 61.91
CA PHE A 1105 9.12 -32.57 61.61
C PHE A 1105 8.50 -31.94 62.86
N ALA A 1106 8.37 -32.71 63.95
CA ALA A 1106 7.82 -32.22 65.22
C ALA A 1106 8.59 -31.01 65.79
N ASN A 1107 9.93 -31.03 65.71
CA ASN A 1107 10.79 -29.95 66.21
C ASN A 1107 10.65 -28.68 65.34
N ASN A 1108 10.63 -28.85 64.02
CA ASN A 1108 10.49 -27.75 63.06
C ASN A 1108 9.09 -27.12 63.10
N LEU A 1109 8.03 -27.94 63.19
CA LEU A 1109 6.66 -27.47 63.36
C LEU A 1109 6.47 -26.69 64.66
N ALA A 1110 6.98 -27.23 65.79
CA ALA A 1110 6.92 -26.54 67.07
C ALA A 1110 7.67 -25.19 67.06
N ALA A 1111 8.79 -25.10 66.33
CA ALA A 1111 9.53 -23.86 66.17
C ALA A 1111 8.82 -22.84 65.26
N CYS A 1112 8.28 -23.29 64.11
CA CYS A 1112 7.51 -22.42 63.20
C CYS A 1112 6.29 -21.83 63.90
N ARG A 1113 5.54 -22.65 64.65
CA ARG A 1113 4.43 -22.21 65.53
C ARG A 1113 4.88 -21.19 66.56
N ARG A 1114 5.95 -21.49 67.32
CA ARG A 1114 6.50 -20.60 68.38
C ARG A 1114 6.92 -19.23 67.84
N LEU A 1115 7.50 -19.19 66.64
CA LEU A 1115 8.11 -18.00 66.04
C LEU A 1115 7.23 -17.34 64.97
N LYS A 1116 5.99 -17.83 64.77
CA LYS A 1116 5.03 -17.36 63.76
C LYS A 1116 5.68 -17.29 62.36
N ILE A 1117 6.35 -18.37 61.97
CA ILE A 1117 6.87 -18.56 60.62
C ILE A 1117 5.77 -19.29 59.83
N PRO A 1118 5.21 -18.70 58.77
CA PRO A 1118 4.28 -19.39 57.88
C PRO A 1118 4.95 -20.62 57.28
N PHE A 1119 4.27 -21.77 57.32
CA PHE A 1119 4.85 -23.01 56.83
C PHE A 1119 3.92 -23.76 55.86
N GLY A 1120 4.54 -24.61 55.05
CA GLY A 1120 3.90 -25.69 54.31
C GLY A 1120 4.60 -27.01 54.61
N VAL A 1121 4.21 -28.09 53.94
CA VAL A 1121 4.85 -29.40 54.12
C VAL A 1121 5.06 -30.11 52.80
N TYR A 1122 6.02 -31.04 52.72
CA TYR A 1122 6.22 -31.87 51.53
C TYR A 1122 6.52 -33.34 51.86
N ILE A 1123 6.18 -34.21 50.91
CA ILE A 1123 6.49 -35.64 50.91
C ILE A 1123 7.05 -36.05 49.54
N TYR A 1124 8.25 -36.63 49.55
CA TYR A 1124 8.87 -37.23 48.37
C TYR A 1124 8.12 -38.52 48.00
N ASP A 1125 7.65 -38.60 46.76
CA ASP A 1125 6.90 -39.73 46.21
C ASP A 1125 7.72 -41.03 46.15
N TYR A 1126 7.14 -42.15 46.58
CA TYR A 1126 7.62 -43.49 46.27
C TYR A 1126 6.54 -44.40 45.67
N SER A 1127 5.38 -43.84 45.34
CA SER A 1127 4.20 -44.58 44.86
C SER A 1127 4.45 -45.26 43.51
N ASN A 1128 3.98 -46.49 43.35
CA ASN A 1128 4.03 -47.20 42.06
C ASN A 1128 2.61 -47.42 41.50
N SER A 1129 1.59 -47.05 42.28
CA SER A 1129 0.17 -47.15 41.97
C SER A 1129 -0.63 -46.08 42.72
N GLU A 1130 -1.86 -45.82 42.26
CA GLU A 1130 -2.83 -44.93 42.91
C GLU A 1130 -3.09 -45.30 44.37
N ASN A 1131 -3.04 -46.60 44.70
CA ASN A 1131 -3.24 -47.09 46.06
C ASN A 1131 -2.06 -46.73 46.98
N ASP A 1132 -0.83 -46.72 46.45
CA ASP A 1132 0.34 -46.30 47.22
C ASP A 1132 0.27 -44.80 47.50
N ALA A 1133 -0.04 -43.99 46.48
CA ALA A 1133 -0.22 -42.54 46.61
C ALA A 1133 -1.38 -42.17 47.56
N LEU A 1134 -2.46 -42.96 47.56
CA LEU A 1134 -3.56 -42.82 48.52
C LEU A 1134 -3.11 -43.15 49.96
N ASN A 1135 -2.21 -44.10 50.16
CA ASN A 1135 -1.65 -44.41 51.48
C ASN A 1135 -0.65 -43.35 51.94
N GLU A 1136 0.14 -42.78 51.02
CA GLU A 1136 1.00 -41.62 51.28
C GLU A 1136 0.19 -40.40 51.74
N ALA A 1137 -0.91 -40.07 51.03
CA ALA A 1137 -1.81 -38.99 51.45
C ALA A 1137 -2.40 -39.23 52.84
N LYS A 1138 -2.88 -40.45 53.13
CA LYS A 1138 -3.37 -40.81 54.47
C LYS A 1138 -2.29 -40.69 55.54
N PHE A 1139 -1.06 -41.09 55.25
CA PHE A 1139 0.06 -40.97 56.19
C PHE A 1139 0.39 -39.50 56.51
N VAL A 1140 0.38 -38.63 55.50
CA VAL A 1140 0.50 -37.17 55.68
C VAL A 1140 -0.65 -36.62 56.52
N ILE A 1141 -1.89 -37.02 56.24
CA ILE A 1141 -3.09 -36.63 57.01
C ILE A 1141 -2.98 -37.07 58.47
N ASP A 1142 -2.56 -38.31 58.73
CA ASP A 1142 -2.43 -38.86 60.09
C ASP A 1142 -1.38 -38.08 60.90
N ILE A 1143 -0.25 -37.70 60.30
CA ILE A 1143 0.76 -36.86 60.95
C ILE A 1143 0.23 -35.43 61.19
N LEU A 1144 -0.43 -34.81 60.21
CA LEU A 1144 -1.04 -33.48 60.39
C LEU A 1144 -2.07 -33.50 61.52
N GLN A 1145 -2.92 -34.53 61.59
CA GLN A 1145 -3.90 -34.72 62.67
C GLN A 1145 -3.25 -34.99 64.03
N LYS A 1146 -2.20 -35.83 64.08
CA LYS A 1146 -1.41 -36.11 65.29
C LYS A 1146 -0.87 -34.83 65.96
N TYR A 1147 -0.53 -33.82 65.16
CA TYR A 1147 -0.06 -32.52 65.65
C TYR A 1147 -1.12 -31.42 65.62
N ASN A 1148 -2.39 -31.75 65.39
CA ASN A 1148 -3.51 -30.81 65.29
C ASN A 1148 -3.24 -29.65 64.32
N VAL A 1149 -2.54 -29.89 63.22
CA VAL A 1149 -2.38 -28.90 62.13
C VAL A 1149 -3.72 -28.77 61.42
N THR A 1150 -4.27 -27.56 61.35
CA THR A 1150 -5.50 -27.29 60.58
C THR A 1150 -5.16 -26.81 59.17
N PRO A 1151 -6.04 -26.98 58.17
CA PRO A 1151 -5.81 -26.46 56.82
C PRO A 1151 -5.45 -24.96 56.79
N ASP A 1152 -6.14 -24.14 57.59
CA ASP A 1152 -5.89 -22.69 57.67
C ASP A 1152 -4.55 -22.31 58.35
N GLU A 1153 -3.87 -23.27 59.01
CA GLU A 1153 -2.53 -23.03 59.59
C GLU A 1153 -1.42 -23.09 58.53
N LEU A 1154 -1.68 -23.79 57.41
CA LEU A 1154 -0.75 -23.94 56.30
C LEU A 1154 -0.68 -22.65 55.47
N GLY A 1155 0.33 -21.82 55.75
CA GLY A 1155 0.64 -20.62 54.96
C GLY A 1155 1.14 -20.92 53.54
N TYR A 1156 1.59 -22.15 53.31
CA TYR A 1156 1.97 -22.73 52.02
C TYR A 1156 1.34 -24.14 51.88
N PRO A 1157 1.06 -24.63 50.66
CA PRO A 1157 0.43 -25.92 50.42
C PRO A 1157 1.13 -27.14 51.04
N VAL A 1158 0.44 -28.27 51.01
CA VAL A 1158 1.06 -29.59 50.98
C VAL A 1158 1.65 -29.80 49.59
N TYR A 1159 2.89 -30.23 49.49
CA TYR A 1159 3.57 -30.52 48.23
C TYR A 1159 3.79 -32.01 48.04
N PHE A 1160 3.25 -32.53 46.94
CA PHE A 1160 3.57 -33.86 46.43
C PHE A 1160 4.79 -33.72 45.52
N ASP A 1161 5.92 -34.29 45.95
CA ASP A 1161 7.24 -34.08 45.38
C ASP A 1161 7.59 -35.23 44.41
N LEU A 1162 7.56 -34.92 43.11
CA LEU A 1162 7.65 -35.87 41.99
C LEU A 1162 8.99 -35.77 41.26
N GLU A 1163 9.96 -36.60 41.66
CA GLU A 1163 11.31 -36.64 41.06
C GLU A 1163 11.70 -38.01 40.45
N ARG A 1164 10.81 -39.01 40.50
CA ARG A 1164 11.13 -40.39 40.07
C ARG A 1164 10.97 -40.59 38.56
N THR A 1165 12.11 -40.69 37.88
CA THR A 1165 12.20 -40.90 36.41
C THR A 1165 11.78 -42.30 35.94
N THR A 1166 11.52 -43.24 36.86
CA THR A 1166 11.11 -44.62 36.54
C THR A 1166 9.60 -44.84 36.43
N ILE A 1167 8.79 -43.84 36.80
CA ILE A 1167 7.32 -43.87 36.71
C ILE A 1167 6.86 -43.23 35.38
N THR A 1168 5.89 -43.84 34.70
CA THR A 1168 5.35 -43.29 33.44
C THR A 1168 4.54 -42.03 33.71
N LYS A 1169 4.42 -41.16 32.71
CA LYS A 1169 3.63 -39.91 32.81
C LYS A 1169 2.19 -40.18 33.22
N GLU A 1170 1.58 -41.20 32.65
CA GLU A 1170 0.20 -41.62 32.91
C GLU A 1170 0.03 -42.12 34.35
N GLN A 1171 1.01 -42.86 34.88
CA GLN A 1171 0.98 -43.31 36.27
C GLN A 1171 1.26 -42.16 37.25
N ASN A 1172 2.15 -41.21 36.91
CA ASN A 1172 2.34 -39.99 37.69
C ASN A 1172 1.05 -39.15 37.78
N ILE A 1173 0.29 -39.00 36.68
CA ILE A 1173 -1.03 -38.34 36.68
C ILE A 1173 -2.00 -39.09 37.62
N ALA A 1174 -2.05 -40.42 37.54
CA ALA A 1174 -2.94 -41.23 38.36
C ALA A 1174 -2.59 -41.11 39.87
N ASN A 1175 -1.32 -41.26 40.22
CA ASN A 1175 -0.80 -41.14 41.59
C ASN A 1175 -1.05 -39.73 42.16
N MET A 1176 -0.72 -38.68 41.40
CA MET A 1176 -0.97 -37.29 41.77
C MET A 1176 -2.47 -37.04 42.01
N ASN A 1177 -3.36 -37.50 41.13
CA ASN A 1177 -4.80 -37.34 41.30
C ASN A 1177 -5.32 -38.07 42.55
N ALA A 1178 -4.83 -39.29 42.83
CA ALA A 1178 -5.20 -40.03 44.04
C ALA A 1178 -4.76 -39.30 45.32
N PHE A 1179 -3.51 -38.80 45.34
CA PHE A 1179 -2.95 -38.06 46.47
C PHE A 1179 -3.70 -36.74 46.71
N ILE A 1180 -3.80 -35.88 45.67
CA ILE A 1180 -4.46 -34.57 45.76
C ILE A 1180 -5.94 -34.71 46.14
N SER A 1181 -6.64 -35.73 45.62
CA SER A 1181 -8.06 -35.97 45.93
C SER A 1181 -8.29 -36.28 47.41
N GLU A 1182 -7.52 -37.18 48.02
CA GLU A 1182 -7.66 -37.53 49.44
C GLU A 1182 -7.27 -36.35 50.36
N MET A 1183 -6.19 -35.62 50.03
CA MET A 1183 -5.79 -34.42 50.77
C MET A 1183 -6.86 -33.32 50.73
N ASN A 1184 -7.38 -33.01 49.53
CA ASN A 1184 -8.45 -32.03 49.34
C ASN A 1184 -9.76 -32.48 50.02
N ALA A 1185 -10.05 -33.78 50.09
CA ALA A 1185 -11.20 -34.31 50.83
C ALA A 1185 -11.11 -34.10 52.35
N LYS A 1186 -9.93 -33.78 52.89
CA LYS A 1186 -9.72 -33.31 54.27
C LYS A 1186 -9.53 -31.79 54.38
N GLY A 1187 -9.64 -31.06 53.27
CA GLY A 1187 -9.51 -29.61 53.19
C GLY A 1187 -8.07 -29.09 53.01
N TYR A 1188 -7.05 -29.95 52.93
CA TYR A 1188 -5.66 -29.51 52.76
C TYR A 1188 -5.36 -29.21 51.30
N THR A 1189 -5.17 -27.93 50.97
CA THR A 1189 -4.70 -27.51 49.64
C THR A 1189 -3.37 -28.16 49.30
N THR A 1190 -3.35 -28.88 48.18
CA THR A 1190 -2.20 -29.71 47.76
C THR A 1190 -1.80 -29.38 46.34
N ASN A 1191 -0.51 -29.10 46.14
CA ASN A 1191 0.11 -28.79 44.86
C ASN A 1191 1.28 -29.75 44.59
N VAL A 1192 1.84 -29.69 43.39
CA VAL A 1192 3.00 -30.49 42.97
C VAL A 1192 4.28 -29.67 43.04
N TYR A 1193 5.36 -30.33 43.44
CA TYR A 1193 6.74 -29.89 43.24
C TYR A 1193 7.49 -30.90 42.35
N SER A 1194 8.40 -30.38 41.50
CA SER A 1194 9.34 -31.16 40.70
C SER A 1194 10.42 -30.23 40.12
N TYR A 1195 11.49 -30.78 39.56
CA TYR A 1195 12.52 -30.01 38.85
C TYR A 1195 12.18 -29.77 37.38
N ARG A 1196 12.64 -28.62 36.86
CA ARG A 1196 12.40 -28.11 35.49
C ARG A 1196 12.61 -29.14 34.37
N ALA A 1197 13.61 -30.01 34.48
CA ALA A 1197 13.90 -30.98 33.42
C ALA A 1197 12.85 -32.11 33.35
N MET A 1198 12.30 -32.58 34.48
CA MET A 1198 11.16 -33.51 34.47
C MET A 1198 9.87 -32.82 34.01
N LEU A 1199 9.63 -31.59 34.47
CA LEU A 1199 8.49 -30.76 34.05
C LEU A 1199 8.47 -30.42 32.55
N ASN A 1200 9.64 -30.37 31.90
CA ASN A 1200 9.76 -30.24 30.45
C ASN A 1200 9.71 -31.57 29.69
N SER A 1201 9.76 -32.72 30.39
CA SER A 1201 9.81 -34.06 29.79
C SER A 1201 8.73 -35.01 30.34
N SER A 1202 9.07 -35.90 31.26
CA SER A 1202 8.18 -36.97 31.75
C SER A 1202 6.96 -36.48 32.53
N LEU A 1203 6.97 -35.24 33.03
CA LEU A 1203 5.83 -34.58 33.69
C LEU A 1203 5.23 -33.44 32.87
N ASN A 1204 5.62 -33.27 31.61
CA ASN A 1204 5.07 -32.25 30.71
C ASN A 1204 3.67 -32.64 30.23
N ASP A 1205 2.70 -32.48 31.11
CA ASP A 1205 1.28 -32.69 30.85
C ASP A 1205 0.44 -31.63 31.53
N LYS A 1206 -0.59 -31.12 30.86
CA LYS A 1206 -1.51 -30.14 31.43
C LYS A 1206 -2.10 -30.61 32.77
N ALA A 1207 -2.40 -31.90 32.93
CA ALA A 1207 -2.97 -32.41 34.17
C ALA A 1207 -2.01 -32.22 35.37
N ILE A 1208 -0.71 -32.44 35.17
CA ILE A 1208 0.31 -32.24 36.21
C ILE A 1208 0.60 -30.74 36.36
N LEU A 1209 0.89 -30.06 35.26
CA LEU A 1209 1.28 -28.65 35.25
C LEU A 1209 0.22 -27.72 35.86
N SER A 1210 -1.07 -28.01 35.71
CA SER A 1210 -2.15 -27.27 36.40
C SER A 1210 -2.06 -27.29 37.94
N ASN A 1211 -1.30 -28.22 38.52
CA ASN A 1211 -1.07 -28.33 39.97
C ASN A 1211 0.36 -27.93 40.38
N VAL A 1212 1.27 -27.64 39.45
CA VAL A 1212 2.67 -27.30 39.75
C VAL A 1212 2.80 -25.84 40.16
N SER A 1213 2.96 -25.60 41.47
CA SER A 1213 3.18 -24.25 42.03
C SER A 1213 4.53 -24.06 42.70
N TRP A 1214 5.42 -25.05 42.65
CA TRP A 1214 6.78 -24.97 43.15
C TRP A 1214 7.69 -25.79 42.24
N MET A 1215 8.83 -25.22 41.85
CA MET A 1215 9.69 -25.81 40.83
C MET A 1215 11.17 -25.57 41.13
N ALA A 1216 11.99 -26.62 40.99
CA ALA A 1216 13.44 -26.53 41.13
C ALA A 1216 14.18 -26.31 39.80
N ALA A 1217 14.98 -25.24 39.75
CA ALA A 1217 15.91 -24.95 38.68
C ALA A 1217 17.12 -24.18 39.23
N TYR A 1218 18.21 -24.88 39.50
CA TYR A 1218 19.48 -24.29 39.98
C TYR A 1218 20.26 -23.64 38.82
N THR A 1219 19.64 -22.67 38.16
CA THR A 1219 20.11 -22.05 36.91
C THR A 1219 20.11 -20.52 36.99
N ASP A 1220 20.85 -19.87 36.10
CA ASP A 1220 20.99 -18.40 36.07
C ASP A 1220 19.67 -17.64 36.00
N THR A 1221 18.67 -18.20 35.33
CA THR A 1221 17.30 -17.69 35.25
C THR A 1221 16.33 -18.85 35.48
N ILE A 1222 15.07 -18.54 35.78
CA ILE A 1222 14.03 -19.57 35.89
C ILE A 1222 13.92 -20.40 34.59
N GLY A 1223 13.97 -19.73 33.44
CA GLY A 1223 14.03 -20.35 32.11
C GLY A 1223 12.92 -21.36 31.83
N TRP A 1224 11.74 -21.14 32.42
CA TRP A 1224 10.59 -22.04 32.37
C TRP A 1224 9.31 -21.27 32.69
N GLU A 1225 8.23 -21.59 31.99
CA GLU A 1225 6.90 -21.00 32.20
C GLU A 1225 5.85 -22.10 32.35
N ASN A 1226 4.85 -21.84 33.20
CA ASN A 1226 3.70 -22.71 33.37
C ASN A 1226 2.41 -21.96 32.99
N PRO A 1227 1.86 -22.15 31.78
CA PRO A 1227 0.63 -21.48 31.36
C PRO A 1227 -0.63 -22.07 32.00
N TYR A 1228 -0.51 -23.17 32.76
CA TYR A 1228 -1.63 -23.94 33.29
C TYR A 1228 -1.93 -23.70 34.77
N TYR A 1229 -1.03 -23.01 35.49
CA TYR A 1229 -1.20 -22.62 36.89
C TYR A 1229 -1.19 -21.09 37.04
N LYS A 1230 -2.03 -20.56 37.94
CA LYS A 1230 -2.09 -19.15 38.31
C LYS A 1230 -2.23 -19.01 39.82
N GLY A 1231 -1.50 -18.06 40.41
CA GLY A 1231 -1.42 -17.87 41.86
C GLY A 1231 0.00 -17.84 42.39
N LYS A 1232 0.18 -18.19 43.69
CA LYS A 1232 1.49 -18.18 44.35
C LYS A 1232 2.39 -19.27 43.77
N PHE A 1233 3.53 -18.86 43.23
CA PHE A 1233 4.50 -19.76 42.61
C PHE A 1233 5.87 -19.63 43.29
N GLY A 1234 6.54 -20.75 43.52
CA GLY A 1234 7.89 -20.82 44.07
C GLY A 1234 8.90 -21.30 43.02
N TRP A 1235 10.01 -20.59 42.87
CA TRP A 1235 11.19 -21.07 42.17
C TRP A 1235 12.30 -21.38 43.17
N GLN A 1236 12.61 -22.66 43.37
CA GLN A 1236 13.77 -23.12 44.13
C GLN A 1236 15.00 -22.95 43.25
N TYR A 1237 15.77 -21.90 43.54
CA TYR A 1237 16.87 -21.43 42.68
C TYR A 1237 18.24 -21.92 43.17
N THR A 1238 18.34 -22.49 44.37
CA THR A 1238 19.58 -23.07 44.90
C THR A 1238 19.32 -24.18 45.92
N SER A 1239 20.21 -25.18 45.91
CA SER A 1239 20.38 -26.22 46.94
C SER A 1239 21.72 -26.13 47.68
N SER A 1240 22.39 -24.99 47.56
CA SER A 1240 23.66 -24.67 48.21
C SER A 1240 23.61 -23.35 48.97
N GLY A 1241 22.40 -22.92 49.36
CA GLY A 1241 22.17 -21.75 50.18
C GLY A 1241 22.73 -21.92 51.60
N SER A 1242 22.92 -20.80 52.29
CA SER A 1242 23.37 -20.75 53.68
C SER A 1242 22.46 -19.83 54.48
N ILE A 1243 21.99 -20.32 55.63
CA ILE A 1243 21.06 -19.61 56.52
C ILE A 1243 21.62 -19.68 57.95
N PRO A 1244 21.90 -18.53 58.60
CA PRO A 1244 22.31 -18.49 60.00
C PRO A 1244 21.36 -19.30 60.91
N GLY A 1245 21.93 -20.22 61.69
CA GLY A 1245 21.18 -21.14 62.55
C GLY A 1245 20.94 -22.53 61.95
N ILE A 1246 21.28 -22.76 60.69
CA ILE A 1246 21.30 -24.09 60.05
C ILE A 1246 22.74 -24.47 59.71
N SER A 1247 23.12 -25.73 59.95
CA SER A 1247 24.46 -26.24 59.62
C SER A 1247 24.46 -26.94 58.26
N GLY A 1248 25.35 -26.53 57.36
CA GLY A 1248 25.45 -27.08 56.00
C GLY A 1248 24.59 -26.34 54.98
N ASN A 1249 24.33 -26.99 53.85
CA ASN A 1249 23.53 -26.41 52.78
C ASN A 1249 22.04 -26.34 53.16
N VAL A 1250 21.36 -25.35 52.58
CA VAL A 1250 19.92 -25.13 52.71
C VAL A 1250 19.34 -24.86 51.33
N ASP A 1251 18.21 -25.48 51.03
CA ASP A 1251 17.46 -25.26 49.81
C ASP A 1251 16.66 -23.95 49.96
N ILE A 1252 16.76 -23.06 48.97
CA ILE A 1252 16.15 -21.73 49.02
C ILE A 1252 15.37 -21.44 47.74
N SER A 1253 14.16 -20.93 47.94
CA SER A 1253 13.25 -20.50 46.88
C SER A 1253 12.87 -19.03 46.97
N CYS A 1254 12.58 -18.43 45.82
CA CYS A 1254 11.86 -17.17 45.73
C CYS A 1254 10.38 -17.46 45.38
N TRP A 1255 9.46 -16.93 46.20
CA TRP A 1255 8.02 -17.05 45.99
C TRP A 1255 7.40 -15.72 45.55
N TYR A 1256 6.62 -15.76 44.50
CA TYR A 1256 5.91 -14.60 43.92
C TYR A 1256 4.54 -15.05 43.38
N THR A 1257 3.85 -14.21 42.61
CA THR A 1257 2.53 -14.53 42.03
C THR A 1257 2.61 -14.48 40.51
N ILE A 1258 2.00 -15.47 39.83
CA ILE A 1258 1.95 -15.60 38.35
C ILE A 1258 0.54 -15.73 37.80
#